data_AF-A0A1Z3HN09-F1
#
_entry.id   AF-A0A1Z3HN09-F1
#
_cell.length_a   1.000
_cell.length_b   1.000
_cell.length_c   1.000
_cell.angle_alpha   90.00
_cell.angle_beta   90.00
_cell.angle_gamma   90.00
#
_symmetry.space_group_name_H-M   'P 1'
#
loop_
_entity.id
_entity.type
_entity.pdbx_description
1 polymer ?
#
loop_
_entity_poly.entity_id
_entity_poly.type
_entity_poly.pdbx_seq_one_letter_code
_entity_poly.pdbx_strand_id
1 'polypeptide(L)'
;MKVIEVQSSDLQKIEGDRCRTFAAIESPLTADLILQDIREHNRRRVIVLCNVVSLSQGLFQDLVNHKDSDRLEITLLHSRFLPEDRKEKEADLERRFGKEWQQQDDGKCHVLISTQVIEVGINITCEVMHTHLSPMSSLLQRAGRCARFGGRGEVRVYREIQVGGDTPALTEADIAEDVDEQGKQTGRKRQFLPYEDEICNLTWKVLKQHDSSVPVGFNIEEDWVNEVHEDESQLQIKRRQNNRKSFITRFEDAIFRGDRSASRDLIRWVDNRNIFVAREPILIDGESSEVSIDELEPFSLPRTTLCKALRDFQELGNQSWLFKRIESPADKKAETYSQPILSDINTTKDIIFSTRILVNPEYVFYSKDVGLRIIVDPEPSRDGEPFVSQPKQKKTVINQYQYHMDTYVEHLALMWRCWNEACYEPYVSVKDEICEAGGRFIREKVLPDYKITESELRQIETTALFEILVFLAVLTHDLGKLQQPWQDSMRLWQKIAYEEFRSETFKAHNPRSLLLAHTDYDPNDKETKDVEGRTQKQRMRIHETTDPRPGHAIESAFLGWEFLDAQFVPLLEDHFDLDEEQINNLLSVVIMAAGRHHSAWTNGWQLSEVATKQSIRLHPQANQAVAKSWTALLNKLNLPSSIALPSKPFHFNQTEYEVGVTRLDCFEPDDLEYQQLYALVVRALRLCDSRSVQINHP
;
A
#
# COMPACT_ATOMS: atom_id res chain seq x y z
N MET A 1 25.69 13.71 5.28
CA MET A 1 25.98 12.37 4.72
C MET A 1 27.47 12.33 4.42
N LYS A 2 28.27 11.45 5.07
CA LYS A 2 29.69 11.28 4.71
C LYS A 2 29.72 10.43 3.43
N VAL A 3 30.24 10.98 2.35
CA VAL A 3 30.53 10.22 1.13
C VAL A 3 31.68 9.26 1.47
N ILE A 4 31.43 7.95 1.36
CA ILE A 4 32.46 6.92 1.54
C ILE A 4 33.06 6.68 0.16
N GLU A 5 34.32 7.04 -0.04
CA GLU A 5 35.06 6.71 -1.25
C GLU A 5 35.68 5.32 -1.12
N VAL A 6 35.31 4.41 -2.04
CA VAL A 6 35.84 3.04 -2.11
C VAL A 6 37.26 3.10 -2.67
N GLN A 7 38.26 2.62 -1.92
CA GLN A 7 39.65 2.60 -2.38
C GLN A 7 39.95 1.33 -3.19
N SER A 8 40.98 1.34 -4.04
CA SER A 8 41.36 0.16 -4.84
C SER A 8 41.70 -1.08 -4.00
N SER A 9 42.17 -0.89 -2.77
CA SER A 9 42.39 -1.98 -1.81
C SER A 9 41.10 -2.62 -1.29
N ASP A 10 40.00 -1.87 -1.27
CA ASP A 10 38.68 -2.37 -0.89
C ASP A 10 38.08 -3.16 -2.03
N LEU A 11 38.29 -2.75 -3.29
CA LEU A 11 37.86 -3.49 -4.48
C LEU A 11 38.44 -4.90 -4.53
N GLN A 12 39.75 -5.07 -4.28
CA GLN A 12 40.36 -6.41 -4.24
C GLN A 12 39.75 -7.32 -3.17
N LYS A 13 39.39 -6.76 -2.00
CA LYS A 13 38.70 -7.52 -0.94
C LYS A 13 37.24 -7.82 -1.29
N ILE A 14 36.57 -6.89 -1.95
CA ILE A 14 35.18 -7.03 -2.38
C ILE A 14 35.09 -8.08 -3.48
N GLU A 15 35.97 -8.04 -4.49
CA GLU A 15 36.00 -8.96 -5.63
C GLU A 15 36.38 -10.39 -5.25
N GLY A 16 37.32 -10.55 -4.32
CA GLY A 16 37.75 -11.86 -3.84
C GLY A 16 38.34 -12.72 -4.97
N ASP A 17 37.94 -14.00 -5.02
CA ASP A 17 38.35 -14.98 -6.03
C ASP A 17 37.34 -15.12 -7.18
N ARG A 18 36.37 -14.20 -7.28
CA ARG A 18 35.28 -14.29 -8.25
C ARG A 18 35.75 -13.85 -9.63
N CYS A 19 35.48 -14.68 -10.63
CA CYS A 19 35.85 -14.41 -12.02
C CYS A 19 34.64 -14.66 -12.92
N ARG A 20 34.14 -13.62 -13.59
CA ARG A 20 32.99 -13.72 -14.50
C ARG A 20 33.39 -13.31 -15.90
N THR A 21 32.99 -14.10 -16.88
CA THR A 21 33.16 -13.79 -18.30
C THR A 21 31.79 -13.59 -18.94
N PHE A 22 31.71 -12.66 -19.89
CA PHE A 22 30.47 -12.31 -20.58
C PHE A 22 30.61 -12.59 -22.07
N ALA A 23 29.62 -13.26 -22.64
CA ALA A 23 29.58 -13.58 -24.07
C ALA A 23 28.22 -13.19 -24.68
N ALA A 24 28.25 -12.38 -25.74
CA ALA A 24 27.09 -12.08 -26.57
C ALA A 24 26.89 -13.22 -27.59
N ILE A 25 25.76 -13.93 -27.50
CA ILE A 25 25.43 -15.07 -28.34
C ILE A 25 24.39 -14.66 -29.40
N GLU A 26 24.77 -14.74 -30.68
CA GLU A 26 23.93 -14.31 -31.80
C GLU A 26 22.77 -15.28 -32.09
N SER A 27 22.97 -16.57 -31.83
CA SER A 27 21.91 -17.56 -32.00
C SER A 27 20.85 -17.41 -30.90
N PRO A 28 19.57 -17.67 -31.19
CA PRO A 28 18.52 -17.66 -30.18
C PRO A 28 18.79 -18.71 -29.09
N LEU A 29 18.35 -18.41 -27.86
CA LEU A 29 18.35 -19.39 -26.79
C LEU A 29 17.20 -20.39 -27.00
N THR A 30 17.51 -21.67 -27.00
CA THR A 30 16.53 -22.78 -27.07
C THR A 30 16.79 -23.80 -25.96
N ALA A 31 15.80 -24.65 -25.68
CA ALA A 31 15.97 -25.79 -24.79
C ALA A 31 17.17 -26.68 -25.21
N ASP A 32 17.30 -26.96 -26.51
CA ASP A 32 18.39 -27.77 -27.07
C ASP A 32 19.78 -27.17 -26.78
N LEU A 33 19.93 -25.84 -26.92
CA LEU A 33 21.20 -25.15 -26.67
C LEU A 33 21.59 -25.23 -25.19
N ILE A 34 20.62 -25.07 -24.29
CA ILE A 34 20.85 -25.20 -22.84
C ILE A 34 21.31 -26.63 -22.52
N LEU A 35 20.62 -27.63 -23.06
CA LEU A 35 20.95 -29.04 -22.87
C LEU A 35 22.33 -29.40 -23.44
N GLN A 36 22.68 -28.84 -24.59
CA GLN A 36 23.99 -29.01 -25.21
C GLN A 36 25.08 -28.45 -24.29
N ASP A 37 24.93 -27.21 -23.78
CA ASP A 37 25.92 -26.63 -22.86
C ASP A 37 26.10 -27.46 -21.59
N ILE A 38 24.98 -27.90 -20.99
CA ILE A 38 24.98 -28.75 -19.80
C ILE A 38 25.83 -30.01 -20.03
N ARG A 39 25.69 -30.65 -21.19
CA ARG A 39 26.42 -31.88 -21.52
C ARG A 39 27.89 -31.63 -21.82
N GLU A 40 28.19 -30.63 -22.65
CA GLU A 40 29.55 -30.34 -23.10
C GLU A 40 30.46 -29.91 -21.94
N HIS A 41 29.91 -29.17 -20.98
CA HIS A 41 30.66 -28.62 -19.85
C HIS A 41 30.36 -29.33 -18.52
N ASN A 42 29.57 -30.40 -18.53
CA ASN A 42 29.13 -31.15 -17.35
C ASN A 42 28.61 -30.23 -16.22
N ARG A 43 27.75 -29.27 -16.59
CA ARG A 43 27.23 -28.26 -15.66
C ARG A 43 26.41 -28.92 -14.56
N ARG A 44 26.56 -28.41 -13.34
CA ARG A 44 25.77 -28.80 -12.15
C ARG A 44 24.73 -27.76 -11.77
N ARG A 45 25.02 -26.47 -12.00
CA ARG A 45 24.14 -25.35 -11.62
C ARG A 45 23.99 -24.35 -12.76
N VAL A 46 22.81 -24.33 -13.36
CA VAL A 46 22.46 -23.46 -14.48
C VAL A 46 21.33 -22.54 -14.08
N ILE A 47 21.48 -21.25 -14.37
CA ILE A 47 20.38 -20.27 -14.27
C ILE A 47 20.03 -19.78 -15.66
N VAL A 48 18.74 -19.73 -15.96
CA VAL A 48 18.18 -19.17 -17.18
C VAL A 48 17.25 -18.02 -16.83
N LEU A 49 17.49 -16.85 -17.39
CA LEU A 49 16.70 -15.64 -17.14
C LEU A 49 15.98 -15.16 -18.39
N CYS A 50 14.66 -15.08 -18.28
CA CYS A 50 13.78 -14.50 -19.29
C CYS A 50 13.23 -13.17 -18.79
N ASN A 51 13.05 -12.18 -19.67
CA ASN A 51 12.51 -10.89 -19.23
C ASN A 51 11.00 -10.92 -18.93
N VAL A 52 10.26 -11.88 -19.50
CA VAL A 52 8.80 -12.02 -19.33
C VAL A 52 8.43 -13.43 -18.86
N VAL A 53 7.32 -13.54 -18.14
CA VAL A 53 6.88 -14.79 -17.49
C VAL A 53 6.43 -15.82 -18.52
N SER A 54 5.76 -15.37 -19.58
CA SER A 54 5.42 -16.21 -20.73
C SER A 54 6.60 -17.01 -21.29
N LEU A 55 7.73 -16.33 -21.53
CA LEU A 55 8.94 -16.97 -22.06
C LEU A 55 9.53 -17.98 -21.07
N SER A 56 9.55 -17.66 -19.76
CA SER A 56 10.07 -18.59 -18.77
C SER A 56 9.18 -19.82 -18.60
N GLN A 57 7.85 -19.65 -18.65
CA GLN A 57 6.88 -20.76 -18.66
C GLN A 57 7.03 -21.64 -19.91
N GLY A 58 7.18 -21.02 -21.08
CA GLY A 58 7.36 -21.75 -22.34
C GLY A 58 8.66 -22.56 -22.36
N LEU A 59 9.77 -21.95 -21.96
CA LEU A 59 11.08 -22.61 -21.93
C LEU A 59 11.14 -23.71 -20.86
N PHE A 60 10.45 -23.53 -19.74
CA PHE A 60 10.25 -24.57 -18.73
C PHE A 60 9.55 -25.79 -19.34
N GLN A 61 8.44 -25.56 -20.04
CA GLN A 61 7.68 -26.64 -20.66
C GLN A 61 8.50 -27.39 -21.71
N ASP A 62 9.26 -26.68 -22.54
CA ASP A 62 10.14 -27.29 -23.54
C ASP A 62 11.22 -28.17 -22.90
N LEU A 63 11.86 -27.71 -21.81
CA LEU A 63 12.89 -28.48 -21.12
C LEU A 63 12.31 -29.70 -20.39
N VAL A 64 11.14 -29.58 -19.76
CA VAL A 64 10.47 -30.68 -19.06
C VAL A 64 10.02 -31.76 -20.06
N ASN A 65 9.47 -31.37 -21.20
CA ASN A 65 9.00 -32.28 -22.24
C ASN A 65 10.13 -32.89 -23.07
N HIS A 66 11.36 -32.40 -22.92
CA HIS A 66 12.48 -32.92 -23.67
C HIS A 66 12.86 -34.33 -23.20
N LYS A 67 13.17 -35.24 -24.13
CA LYS A 67 13.52 -36.65 -23.90
C LYS A 67 14.70 -36.91 -22.94
N ASP A 68 15.48 -35.89 -22.61
CA ASP A 68 16.69 -35.97 -21.80
C ASP A 68 16.52 -35.27 -20.43
N SER A 69 15.27 -34.95 -20.06
CA SER A 69 14.93 -34.25 -18.81
C SER A 69 15.18 -35.08 -17.55
N ASP A 70 15.22 -36.41 -17.64
CA ASP A 70 15.43 -37.33 -16.51
C ASP A 70 16.72 -37.08 -15.70
N ARG A 71 17.72 -36.42 -16.32
CA ARG A 71 19.01 -36.08 -15.69
C ARG A 71 19.03 -34.68 -15.07
N LEU A 72 17.93 -33.95 -15.19
CA LEU A 72 17.78 -32.58 -14.75
C LEU A 72 16.79 -32.49 -13.60
N GLU A 73 17.02 -31.52 -12.74
CA GLU A 73 16.02 -31.00 -11.83
C GLU A 73 15.72 -29.57 -12.26
N ILE A 74 14.51 -29.32 -12.78
CA ILE A 74 14.16 -28.02 -13.37
C ILE A 74 13.18 -27.31 -12.45
N THR A 75 13.54 -26.11 -12.00
CA THR A 75 12.71 -25.26 -11.15
C THR A 75 12.35 -23.98 -11.88
N LEU A 76 11.06 -23.63 -11.93
CA LEU A 76 10.57 -22.36 -12.45
C LEU A 76 10.21 -21.40 -11.30
N LEU A 77 10.67 -20.15 -11.38
CA LEU A 77 10.34 -19.10 -10.41
C LEU A 77 9.98 -17.76 -11.09
N HIS A 78 8.82 -17.18 -10.73
CA HIS A 78 8.38 -15.85 -11.18
C HIS A 78 7.32 -15.27 -10.24
N SER A 79 6.82 -14.06 -10.54
CA SER A 79 5.86 -13.33 -9.70
C SER A 79 4.43 -13.89 -9.67
N ARG A 80 4.13 -14.90 -10.51
CA ARG A 80 2.78 -15.48 -10.68
C ARG A 80 2.54 -16.77 -9.88
N PHE A 81 3.32 -17.02 -8.83
CA PHE A 81 3.07 -18.09 -7.87
C PHE A 81 2.32 -17.56 -6.65
N LEU A 82 1.53 -18.42 -6.01
CA LEU A 82 0.98 -18.13 -4.68
C LEU A 82 2.13 -17.91 -3.67
N PRO A 83 1.94 -17.07 -2.64
CA PRO A 83 2.99 -16.78 -1.66
C PRO A 83 3.61 -18.03 -1.02
N GLU A 84 2.78 -19.03 -0.68
CA GLU A 84 3.21 -20.28 -0.04
C GLU A 84 4.08 -21.11 -0.99
N ASP A 85 3.62 -21.34 -2.22
CA ASP A 85 4.36 -22.12 -3.22
C ASP A 85 5.65 -21.40 -3.63
N ARG A 86 5.62 -20.07 -3.70
CA ARG A 86 6.82 -19.26 -3.94
C ARG A 86 7.84 -19.43 -2.82
N LYS A 87 7.39 -19.37 -1.56
CA LYS A 87 8.25 -19.56 -0.38
C LYS A 87 8.87 -20.96 -0.35
N GLU A 88 8.10 -21.99 -0.70
CA GLU A 88 8.60 -23.36 -0.84
C GLU A 88 9.71 -23.46 -1.89
N LYS A 89 9.50 -22.86 -3.09
CA LYS A 89 10.50 -22.81 -4.16
C LYS A 89 11.74 -22.03 -3.76
N GLU A 90 11.59 -20.88 -3.12
CA GLU A 90 12.72 -20.07 -2.65
C GLU A 90 13.57 -20.83 -1.62
N ALA A 91 12.93 -21.54 -0.68
CA ALA A 91 13.64 -22.39 0.28
C ALA A 91 14.38 -23.55 -0.38
N ASP A 92 13.80 -24.19 -1.40
CA ASP A 92 14.48 -25.21 -2.17
C ASP A 92 15.69 -24.65 -2.94
N LEU A 93 15.55 -23.48 -3.55
CA LEU A 93 16.64 -22.83 -4.29
C LEU A 93 17.80 -22.40 -3.40
N GLU A 94 17.53 -21.90 -2.20
CA GLU A 94 18.59 -21.61 -1.23
C GLU A 94 19.37 -22.87 -0.84
N ARG A 95 18.68 -24.00 -0.73
CA ARG A 95 19.29 -25.30 -0.46
C ARG A 95 20.12 -25.79 -1.66
N ARG A 96 19.56 -25.73 -2.87
CA ARG A 96 20.16 -26.31 -4.09
C ARG A 96 21.22 -25.42 -4.74
N PHE A 97 21.08 -24.10 -4.68
CA PHE A 97 21.99 -23.13 -5.30
C PHE A 97 22.73 -22.24 -4.27
N GLY A 98 22.58 -22.51 -2.97
CA GLY A 98 23.27 -21.77 -1.91
C GLY A 98 24.77 -22.10 -1.79
N LYS A 99 25.45 -21.49 -0.82
CA LYS A 99 26.91 -21.58 -0.65
C LYS A 99 27.43 -23.02 -0.49
N GLU A 100 26.65 -23.89 0.14
CA GLU A 100 27.04 -25.26 0.46
C GLU A 100 26.44 -26.29 -0.51
N TRP A 101 26.02 -25.88 -1.70
CA TRP A 101 25.34 -26.76 -2.66
C TRP A 101 26.15 -28.02 -3.00
N GLN A 102 27.48 -27.96 -2.99
CA GLN A 102 28.36 -29.11 -3.26
C GLN A 102 28.25 -30.21 -2.20
N GLN A 103 27.88 -29.86 -0.96
CA GLN A 103 27.66 -30.84 0.12
C GLN A 103 26.36 -31.62 -0.07
N GLN A 104 25.49 -31.17 -0.99
CA GLN A 104 24.18 -31.74 -1.29
C GLN A 104 24.07 -32.13 -2.77
N ASP A 105 25.20 -32.51 -3.38
CA ASP A 105 25.24 -32.97 -4.76
C ASP A 105 24.56 -34.34 -4.87
N ASP A 106 23.40 -34.37 -5.51
CA ASP A 106 22.63 -35.58 -5.81
C ASP A 106 22.98 -36.18 -7.19
N GLY A 107 24.03 -35.66 -7.84
CA GLY A 107 24.49 -36.14 -9.13
C GLY A 107 23.71 -35.58 -10.31
N LYS A 108 22.64 -34.80 -10.09
CA LYS A 108 21.84 -34.17 -11.14
C LYS A 108 22.34 -32.76 -11.49
N CYS A 109 22.00 -32.30 -12.69
CA CYS A 109 22.12 -30.89 -13.03
C CYS A 109 20.84 -30.16 -12.58
N HIS A 110 20.99 -29.10 -11.78
CA HIS A 110 19.87 -28.28 -11.33
C HIS A 110 19.78 -27.04 -12.22
N VAL A 111 18.62 -26.84 -12.83
CA VAL A 111 18.34 -25.74 -13.77
C VAL A 111 17.24 -24.87 -13.17
N LEU A 112 17.57 -23.61 -12.88
CA LEU A 112 16.59 -22.60 -12.48
C LEU A 112 16.23 -21.74 -13.68
N ILE A 113 14.96 -21.75 -14.08
CA ILE A 113 14.41 -20.78 -15.03
C ILE A 113 13.67 -19.73 -14.22
N SER A 114 14.00 -18.46 -14.43
CA SER A 114 13.42 -17.37 -13.67
C SER A 114 13.24 -16.11 -14.50
N THR A 115 12.51 -15.15 -13.93
CA THR A 115 12.50 -13.76 -14.38
C THR A 115 13.33 -12.89 -13.41
N GLN A 116 13.13 -11.57 -13.42
CA GLN A 116 13.82 -10.59 -12.58
C GLN A 116 13.63 -10.82 -11.06
N VAL A 117 12.74 -11.74 -10.65
CA VAL A 117 12.46 -12.02 -9.24
C VAL A 117 13.67 -12.50 -8.44
N ILE A 118 14.74 -12.98 -9.08
CA ILE A 118 15.99 -13.38 -8.41
C ILE A 118 17.06 -12.28 -8.36
N GLU A 119 16.81 -11.11 -8.98
CA GLU A 119 17.77 -9.99 -8.98
C GLU A 119 17.97 -9.43 -7.56
N VAL A 120 16.97 -9.55 -6.68
CA VAL A 120 16.99 -9.07 -5.30
C VAL A 120 16.37 -10.12 -4.37
N GLY A 121 16.89 -10.25 -3.15
CA GLY A 121 16.25 -11.02 -2.08
C GLY A 121 16.59 -12.52 -2.01
N ILE A 122 17.28 -13.09 -3.02
CA ILE A 122 17.68 -14.51 -3.01
C ILE A 122 19.21 -14.67 -3.11
N ASN A 123 19.77 -15.53 -2.25
CA ASN A 123 21.22 -15.72 -2.08
C ASN A 123 21.72 -17.02 -2.75
N ILE A 124 21.76 -17.03 -4.08
CA ILE A 124 22.08 -18.21 -4.91
C ILE A 124 23.29 -17.99 -5.83
N THR A 125 23.88 -19.09 -6.30
CA THR A 125 24.99 -19.12 -7.27
C THR A 125 24.75 -20.11 -8.41
N CYS A 126 25.31 -19.84 -9.58
CA CYS A 126 25.40 -20.77 -10.70
C CYS A 126 26.80 -20.77 -11.34
N GLU A 127 27.07 -21.78 -12.15
CA GLU A 127 28.30 -21.90 -12.96
C GLU A 127 28.14 -21.18 -14.30
N VAL A 128 26.94 -21.26 -14.88
CA VAL A 128 26.58 -20.56 -16.11
C VAL A 128 25.20 -19.93 -15.97
N MET A 129 25.11 -18.70 -16.45
CA MET A 129 23.87 -17.96 -16.57
C MET A 129 23.56 -17.71 -18.04
N HIS A 130 22.45 -18.25 -18.52
CA HIS A 130 21.85 -17.86 -19.80
C HIS A 130 20.83 -16.75 -19.52
N THR A 131 20.98 -15.58 -20.13
CA THR A 131 20.06 -14.46 -19.87
C THR A 131 19.61 -13.81 -21.15
N HIS A 132 18.32 -13.48 -21.21
CA HIS A 132 17.78 -12.56 -22.19
C HIS A 132 18.46 -11.19 -22.03
N LEU A 133 18.68 -10.50 -23.15
CA LEU A 133 19.22 -9.15 -23.19
C LEU A 133 18.34 -8.21 -22.36
N SER A 134 18.99 -7.45 -21.48
CA SER A 134 18.39 -6.45 -20.61
C SER A 134 19.31 -5.24 -20.54
N PRO A 135 18.89 -4.10 -19.95
CA PRO A 135 19.78 -3.00 -19.66
C PRO A 135 20.99 -3.44 -18.83
N MET A 136 22.14 -2.80 -19.05
CA MET A 136 23.41 -3.19 -18.42
C MET A 136 23.31 -3.28 -16.89
N SER A 137 22.63 -2.36 -16.23
CA SER A 137 22.42 -2.37 -14.77
C SER A 137 21.69 -3.63 -14.29
N SER A 138 20.58 -4.01 -14.93
CA SER A 138 19.88 -5.28 -14.65
C SER A 138 20.75 -6.49 -14.99
N LEU A 139 21.46 -6.47 -16.12
CA LEU A 139 22.33 -7.58 -16.54
C LEU A 139 23.42 -7.87 -15.49
N LEU A 140 24.05 -6.84 -14.94
CA LEU A 140 25.07 -6.97 -13.90
C LEU A 140 24.47 -7.47 -12.57
N GLN A 141 23.27 -7.02 -12.20
CA GLN A 141 22.56 -7.54 -11.03
C GLN A 141 22.26 -9.04 -11.15
N ARG A 142 21.83 -9.48 -12.35
CA ARG A 142 21.64 -10.89 -12.70
C ARG A 142 22.96 -11.65 -12.58
N ALA A 143 24.02 -11.15 -13.22
CA ALA A 143 25.36 -11.74 -13.19
C ALA A 143 25.94 -11.86 -11.76
N GLY A 144 25.50 -11.03 -10.82
CA GLY A 144 25.81 -11.17 -9.39
C GLY A 144 25.33 -12.47 -8.72
N ARG A 145 24.54 -13.29 -9.43
CA ARG A 145 24.15 -14.67 -9.06
C ARG A 145 24.94 -15.75 -9.82
N CYS A 146 25.89 -15.36 -10.66
CA CYS A 146 26.86 -16.26 -11.29
C CYS A 146 28.19 -16.16 -10.53
N ALA A 147 28.80 -17.30 -10.18
CA ALA A 147 30.02 -17.35 -9.34
C ALA A 147 29.92 -16.41 -8.10
N ARG A 148 28.79 -16.43 -7.40
CA ARG A 148 28.51 -15.51 -6.30
C ARG A 148 29.41 -15.79 -5.09
N PHE A 149 29.67 -17.06 -4.82
CA PHE A 149 30.43 -17.53 -3.66
C PHE A 149 31.91 -17.84 -3.97
N GLY A 150 32.43 -17.35 -5.09
CA GLY A 150 33.80 -17.60 -5.54
C GLY A 150 33.88 -18.43 -6.82
N GLY A 151 35.09 -18.58 -7.34
CA GLY A 151 35.37 -19.35 -8.56
C GLY A 151 35.03 -18.65 -9.88
N ARG A 152 34.96 -19.44 -10.96
CA ARG A 152 34.74 -18.98 -12.33
C ARG A 152 33.29 -19.19 -12.76
N GLY A 153 32.68 -18.16 -13.34
CA GLY A 153 31.33 -18.19 -13.89
C GLY A 153 31.26 -17.63 -15.31
N GLU A 154 30.30 -18.13 -16.07
CA GLU A 154 30.02 -17.69 -17.44
C GLU A 154 28.63 -17.03 -17.51
N VAL A 155 28.57 -15.86 -18.15
CA VAL A 155 27.31 -15.17 -18.45
C VAL A 155 27.15 -15.12 -19.96
N ARG A 156 26.11 -15.77 -20.48
CA ARG A 156 25.78 -15.82 -21.90
C ARG A 156 24.52 -15.03 -22.15
N VAL A 157 24.62 -14.01 -22.98
CA VAL A 157 23.54 -13.04 -23.24
C VAL A 157 22.97 -13.27 -24.62
N TYR A 158 21.64 -13.38 -24.69
CA TYR A 158 20.91 -13.71 -25.91
C TYR A 158 19.93 -12.59 -26.26
N ARG A 159 19.84 -12.21 -27.54
CA ARG A 159 18.81 -11.24 -27.97
C ARG A 159 17.42 -11.86 -28.08
N GLU A 160 17.37 -13.13 -28.47
CA GLU A 160 16.12 -13.84 -28.75
C GLU A 160 16.08 -15.15 -27.97
N ILE A 161 14.89 -15.50 -27.48
CA ILE A 161 14.59 -16.79 -26.88
C ILE A 161 13.49 -17.43 -27.72
N GLN A 162 13.71 -18.65 -28.17
CA GLN A 162 12.76 -19.42 -28.96
C GLN A 162 12.26 -20.62 -28.16
N VAL A 163 10.95 -20.82 -28.19
CA VAL A 163 10.27 -21.95 -27.55
C VAL A 163 9.41 -22.69 -28.57
N GLY A 164 9.09 -23.96 -28.31
CA GLY A 164 8.47 -24.91 -29.24
C GLY A 164 7.04 -24.58 -29.71
N GLY A 165 6.65 -25.22 -30.83
CA GLY A 165 5.49 -24.87 -31.68
C GLY A 165 4.07 -25.12 -31.15
N ASP A 166 3.88 -25.79 -30.00
CA ASP A 166 2.58 -25.83 -29.29
C ASP A 166 2.42 -24.69 -28.27
N THR A 167 3.50 -23.94 -28.03
CA THR A 167 3.69 -22.86 -27.07
C THR A 167 3.61 -21.41 -27.64
N PRO A 168 3.28 -21.12 -28.93
CA PRO A 168 3.19 -19.74 -29.45
C PRO A 168 2.17 -18.85 -28.73
N ALA A 169 1.06 -19.43 -28.25
CA ALA A 169 0.04 -18.68 -27.52
C ALA A 169 0.58 -18.13 -26.18
N LEU A 170 1.57 -18.83 -25.59
CA LEU A 170 2.24 -18.41 -24.36
C LEU A 170 3.30 -17.35 -24.65
N THR A 171 4.15 -17.48 -25.68
CA THR A 171 5.21 -16.49 -25.99
C THR A 171 4.69 -15.10 -26.31
N GLU A 172 3.52 -15.02 -26.96
CA GLU A 172 2.91 -13.73 -27.30
C GLU A 172 2.04 -13.19 -26.16
N ALA A 173 1.74 -13.97 -25.11
CA ALA A 173 0.82 -13.63 -24.02
C ALA A 173 1.17 -12.29 -23.32
N ASP A 174 2.45 -11.93 -23.27
CA ASP A 174 2.93 -10.69 -22.63
C ASP A 174 3.31 -9.59 -23.64
N ILE A 175 3.27 -9.87 -24.95
CA ILE A 175 3.74 -8.97 -26.02
C ILE A 175 2.53 -8.24 -26.65
N ALA A 176 2.02 -7.26 -25.93
CA ALA A 176 1.07 -6.28 -26.49
C ALA A 176 1.82 -5.10 -27.12
N GLU A 177 1.17 -4.41 -28.06
CA GLU A 177 1.65 -3.10 -28.52
C GLU A 177 1.74 -2.15 -27.32
N ASP A 178 2.82 -1.39 -27.27
CA ASP A 178 3.03 -0.42 -26.21
C ASP A 178 1.96 0.67 -26.29
N VAL A 179 1.52 1.16 -25.14
CA VAL A 179 0.42 2.12 -25.02
C VAL A 179 0.94 3.43 -24.48
N ASP A 180 0.57 4.53 -25.13
CA ASP A 180 0.97 5.87 -24.71
C ASP A 180 0.27 6.29 -23.40
N GLU A 181 0.62 7.48 -22.91
CA GLU A 181 0.05 8.06 -21.68
C GLU A 181 -1.48 8.23 -21.73
N GLN A 182 -2.07 8.16 -22.93
CA GLN A 182 -3.51 8.32 -23.20
C GLN A 182 -4.21 6.96 -23.41
N GLY A 183 -3.46 5.86 -23.33
CA GLY A 183 -3.93 4.50 -23.56
C GLY A 183 -4.13 4.14 -25.02
N LYS A 184 -3.58 4.92 -25.95
CA LYS A 184 -3.57 4.59 -27.39
C LYS A 184 -2.37 3.71 -27.70
N GLN A 185 -2.59 2.75 -28.59
CA GLN A 185 -1.51 1.96 -29.16
C GLN A 185 -0.52 2.88 -29.88
N THR A 186 0.75 2.73 -29.54
CA THR A 186 1.85 3.45 -30.17
C THR A 186 2.25 2.82 -31.52
N GLY A 187 1.74 1.62 -31.82
CA GLY A 187 2.18 0.80 -32.97
C GLY A 187 3.61 0.25 -32.82
N ARG A 188 4.26 0.47 -31.67
CA ARG A 188 5.63 0.00 -31.38
C ARG A 188 5.54 -1.30 -30.57
N LYS A 189 5.99 -2.41 -31.15
CA LYS A 189 6.23 -3.66 -30.41
C LYS A 189 7.62 -3.59 -29.80
N ARG A 190 7.72 -3.56 -28.48
CA ARG A 190 9.00 -3.61 -27.76
C ARG A 190 9.53 -5.03 -27.80
N GLN A 191 10.81 -5.18 -28.15
CA GLN A 191 11.46 -6.48 -28.25
C GLN A 191 11.93 -7.00 -26.87
N PHE A 192 12.30 -6.09 -25.96
CA PHE A 192 12.93 -6.45 -24.68
C PHE A 192 12.09 -6.08 -23.46
N LEU A 193 10.75 -6.23 -23.53
CA LEU A 193 9.84 -5.97 -22.39
C LEU A 193 10.36 -6.58 -21.09
N PRO A 194 10.27 -5.86 -19.94
CA PRO A 194 9.66 -4.54 -19.76
C PRO A 194 10.58 -3.36 -20.14
N TYR A 195 11.78 -3.62 -20.66
CA TYR A 195 12.81 -2.61 -20.86
C TYR A 195 12.66 -1.86 -22.19
N GLU A 196 13.27 -0.68 -22.27
CA GLU A 196 13.39 0.10 -23.51
C GLU A 196 14.39 -0.55 -24.46
N ASP A 197 14.00 -0.68 -25.74
CA ASP A 197 14.83 -1.33 -26.75
C ASP A 197 16.14 -0.57 -27.02
N GLU A 198 16.11 0.76 -26.93
CA GLU A 198 17.27 1.62 -27.16
C GLU A 198 18.39 1.31 -26.16
N ILE A 199 18.07 1.22 -24.87
CA ILE A 199 19.03 0.89 -23.80
C ILE A 199 19.54 -0.56 -23.91
N CYS A 200 18.67 -1.50 -24.27
CA CYS A 200 19.06 -2.89 -24.49
C CYS A 200 20.03 -3.01 -25.68
N ASN A 201 19.78 -2.29 -26.77
CA ASN A 201 20.67 -2.29 -27.94
C ASN A 201 22.04 -1.64 -27.64
N LEU A 202 22.10 -0.61 -26.79
CA LEU A 202 23.38 -0.08 -26.30
C LEU A 202 24.14 -1.14 -25.47
N THR A 203 23.43 -1.84 -24.58
CA THR A 203 24.01 -2.96 -23.81
C THR A 203 24.59 -4.02 -24.75
N TRP A 204 23.86 -4.39 -25.81
CA TRP A 204 24.35 -5.34 -26.80
C TRP A 204 25.63 -4.87 -27.50
N LYS A 205 25.70 -3.59 -27.88
CA LYS A 205 26.87 -3.01 -28.52
C LYS A 205 28.11 -3.12 -27.63
N VAL A 206 27.98 -2.78 -26.34
CA VAL A 206 29.07 -2.90 -25.36
C VAL A 206 29.54 -4.34 -25.23
N LEU A 207 28.59 -5.30 -25.09
CA LEU A 207 28.92 -6.72 -24.98
C LEU A 207 29.61 -7.29 -26.24
N LYS A 208 29.27 -6.80 -27.43
CA LYS A 208 29.89 -7.22 -28.70
C LYS A 208 31.32 -6.72 -28.87
N GLN A 209 31.66 -5.60 -28.24
CA GLN A 209 32.99 -5.01 -28.28
C GLN A 209 33.92 -5.62 -27.21
N HIS A 210 33.35 -6.25 -26.19
CA HIS A 210 34.09 -6.94 -25.14
C HIS A 210 34.70 -8.25 -25.61
N ASP A 211 35.94 -8.52 -25.20
CA ASP A 211 36.57 -9.83 -25.36
C ASP A 211 36.05 -10.80 -24.32
N SER A 212 35.26 -11.78 -24.76
CA SER A 212 34.66 -12.81 -23.89
C SER A 212 35.66 -13.64 -23.06
N SER A 213 36.94 -13.61 -23.39
CA SER A 213 37.99 -14.27 -22.58
C SER A 213 38.43 -13.44 -21.37
N VAL A 214 38.15 -12.14 -21.37
CA VAL A 214 38.57 -11.19 -20.32
C VAL A 214 37.53 -11.19 -19.18
N PRO A 215 37.96 -11.45 -17.94
CA PRO A 215 37.08 -11.33 -16.77
C PRO A 215 36.60 -9.89 -16.56
N VAL A 216 35.33 -9.76 -16.18
CA VAL A 216 34.69 -8.49 -15.87
C VAL A 216 34.70 -8.28 -14.37
N GLY A 217 35.38 -7.21 -13.93
CA GLY A 217 35.42 -6.73 -12.55
C GLY A 217 34.82 -5.33 -12.42
N PHE A 218 34.87 -4.76 -11.22
CA PHE A 218 34.15 -3.54 -10.83
C PHE A 218 34.36 -2.36 -11.78
N ASN A 219 35.60 -2.08 -12.19
CA ASN A 219 35.87 -0.94 -13.09
C ASN A 219 35.21 -1.12 -14.46
N ILE A 220 35.24 -2.34 -15.01
CA ILE A 220 34.58 -2.63 -16.29
C ILE A 220 33.06 -2.56 -16.12
N GLU A 221 32.52 -3.06 -15.00
CA GLU A 221 31.10 -2.94 -14.66
C GLU A 221 30.66 -1.47 -14.58
N GLU A 222 31.45 -0.60 -13.94
CA GLU A 222 31.20 0.84 -13.84
C GLU A 222 31.26 1.53 -15.21
N ASP A 223 32.31 1.28 -16.00
CA ASP A 223 32.46 1.82 -17.35
C ASP A 223 31.28 1.44 -18.24
N TRP A 224 30.86 0.18 -18.19
CA TRP A 224 29.71 -0.34 -18.93
C TRP A 224 28.40 0.31 -18.52
N VAL A 225 28.18 0.53 -17.21
CA VAL A 225 26.99 1.23 -16.73
C VAL A 225 26.98 2.67 -17.22
N ASN A 226 28.11 3.38 -17.12
CA ASN A 226 28.21 4.76 -17.58
C ASN A 226 27.96 4.87 -19.10
N GLU A 227 28.60 4.03 -19.91
CA GLU A 227 28.42 4.05 -21.37
C GLU A 227 26.95 3.81 -21.80
N VAL A 228 26.22 2.96 -21.07
CA VAL A 228 24.84 2.60 -21.44
C VAL A 228 23.78 3.53 -20.84
N HIS A 229 23.98 4.04 -19.61
CA HIS A 229 22.91 4.69 -18.82
C HIS A 229 23.12 6.18 -18.57
N GLU A 230 24.30 6.76 -18.86
CA GLU A 230 24.60 8.15 -18.50
C GLU A 230 23.62 9.13 -19.18
N ASP A 231 23.44 9.02 -20.50
CA ASP A 231 22.56 9.91 -21.27
C ASP A 231 21.11 9.84 -20.78
N GLU A 232 20.60 8.63 -20.53
CA GLU A 232 19.25 8.42 -19.99
C GLU A 232 19.10 9.07 -18.61
N SER A 233 20.07 8.83 -17.73
CA SER A 233 20.08 9.35 -16.36
C SER A 233 20.07 10.88 -16.35
N GLN A 234 20.89 11.52 -17.18
CA GLN A 234 20.92 12.98 -17.31
C GLN A 234 19.61 13.54 -17.85
N LEU A 235 18.98 12.87 -18.81
CA LEU A 235 17.68 13.26 -19.34
C LEU A 235 16.58 13.15 -18.28
N GLN A 236 16.57 12.08 -17.49
CA GLN A 236 15.61 11.91 -16.39
C GLN A 236 15.77 12.99 -15.31
N ILE A 237 16.99 13.36 -14.94
CA ILE A 237 17.26 14.46 -13.99
C ILE A 237 16.70 15.78 -14.51
N LYS A 238 16.99 16.13 -15.78
CA LYS A 238 16.46 17.35 -16.42
C LYS A 238 14.94 17.37 -16.48
N ARG A 239 14.31 16.23 -16.84
CA ARG A 239 12.83 16.10 -16.84
C ARG A 239 12.23 16.33 -15.46
N ARG A 240 12.83 15.74 -14.41
CA ARG A 240 12.37 15.93 -13.01
C ARG A 240 12.50 17.39 -12.58
N GLN A 241 13.58 18.07 -12.93
CA GLN A 241 13.78 19.48 -12.63
C GLN A 241 12.73 20.37 -13.33
N ASN A 242 12.52 20.17 -14.63
CA ASN A 242 11.55 20.93 -15.42
C ASN A 242 10.11 20.73 -14.95
N ASN A 243 9.76 19.51 -14.53
CA ASN A 243 8.41 19.16 -14.11
C ASN A 243 8.16 19.37 -12.61
N ARG A 244 9.16 19.83 -11.83
CA ARG A 244 9.06 19.91 -10.36
C ARG A 244 7.85 20.71 -9.89
N LYS A 245 7.61 21.89 -10.45
CA LYS A 245 6.48 22.74 -10.05
C LYS A 245 5.14 22.06 -10.35
N SER A 246 4.98 21.53 -11.56
CA SER A 246 3.76 20.80 -11.95
C SER A 246 3.54 19.55 -11.11
N PHE A 247 4.60 18.84 -10.74
CA PHE A 247 4.52 17.69 -9.85
C PHE A 247 4.06 18.10 -8.45
N ILE A 248 4.64 19.16 -7.86
CA ILE A 248 4.25 19.67 -6.54
C ILE A 248 2.77 20.06 -6.54
N THR A 249 2.32 20.83 -7.53
CA THR A 249 0.90 21.20 -7.63
C THR A 249 -0.02 19.99 -7.74
N ARG A 250 0.31 19.02 -8.61
CA ARG A 250 -0.49 17.78 -8.72
C ARG A 250 -0.46 16.97 -7.42
N PHE A 251 0.69 16.91 -6.75
CA PHE A 251 0.84 16.24 -5.47
C PHE A 251 -0.05 16.88 -4.41
N GLU A 252 -0.08 18.20 -4.34
CA GLU A 252 -0.97 18.93 -3.44
C GLU A 252 -2.45 18.67 -3.77
N ASP A 253 -2.84 18.77 -5.04
CA ASP A 253 -4.20 18.49 -5.50
C ASP A 253 -4.63 17.05 -5.15
N ALA A 254 -3.74 16.08 -5.37
CA ALA A 254 -3.98 14.67 -5.11
C ALA A 254 -4.13 14.34 -3.62
N ILE A 255 -3.17 14.77 -2.82
CA ILE A 255 -3.07 14.38 -1.41
C ILE A 255 -4.04 15.19 -0.56
N PHE A 256 -4.13 16.51 -0.79
CA PHE A 256 -4.82 17.42 0.12
C PHE A 256 -6.19 17.87 -0.38
N ARG A 257 -6.39 17.99 -1.69
CA ARG A 257 -7.71 18.33 -2.27
C ARG A 257 -8.52 17.12 -2.69
N GLY A 258 -7.92 15.93 -2.60
CA GLY A 258 -8.57 14.67 -2.97
C GLY A 258 -8.86 14.56 -4.45
N ASP A 259 -8.14 15.33 -5.28
CA ASP A 259 -8.28 15.24 -6.73
C ASP A 259 -7.80 13.85 -7.19
N ARG A 260 -8.78 12.98 -7.39
CA ARG A 260 -8.55 11.62 -7.87
C ARG A 260 -7.85 11.63 -9.22
N SER A 261 -8.04 12.65 -10.07
CA SER A 261 -7.36 12.75 -11.37
C SER A 261 -5.88 13.06 -11.20
N ALA A 262 -5.51 14.00 -10.31
CA ALA A 262 -4.13 14.30 -9.99
C ALA A 262 -3.43 13.11 -9.31
N SER A 263 -4.10 12.43 -8.36
CA SER A 263 -3.58 11.23 -7.67
C SER A 263 -3.27 10.12 -8.66
N ARG A 264 -4.20 9.92 -9.59
CA ARG A 264 -4.06 9.01 -10.70
C ARG A 264 -2.82 9.38 -11.53
N ASP A 265 -2.67 10.62 -11.97
CA ASP A 265 -1.55 11.04 -12.80
C ASP A 265 -0.17 10.92 -12.10
N LEU A 266 -0.12 11.05 -10.78
CA LEU A 266 1.12 10.88 -10.01
C LEU A 266 1.57 9.42 -9.86
N ILE A 267 0.62 8.48 -9.73
CA ILE A 267 0.89 7.07 -9.39
C ILE A 267 1.10 6.22 -10.67
N ARG A 268 0.76 6.73 -11.86
CA ARG A 268 0.29 5.87 -12.97
C ARG A 268 1.30 5.21 -13.90
N TRP A 269 2.57 5.07 -13.53
CA TRP A 269 3.54 4.32 -14.34
C TRP A 269 4.03 3.03 -13.68
N VAL A 270 3.19 2.38 -12.86
CA VAL A 270 3.47 1.02 -12.35
C VAL A 270 3.11 -0.04 -13.40
N ASP A 271 4.05 -0.76 -13.99
CA ASP A 271 3.76 -1.70 -15.08
C ASP A 271 2.86 -2.89 -14.71
N ASN A 272 2.73 -3.19 -13.42
CA ASN A 272 1.93 -4.31 -12.93
C ASN A 272 0.60 -3.89 -12.31
N ARG A 273 -0.36 -4.82 -12.27
CA ARG A 273 -1.69 -4.70 -11.67
C ARG A 273 -1.93 -5.82 -10.68
N ASN A 274 -2.59 -5.49 -9.57
CA ASN A 274 -3.06 -6.50 -8.63
C ASN A 274 -4.38 -7.07 -9.14
N ILE A 275 -4.36 -8.35 -9.47
CA ILE A 275 -5.53 -9.10 -9.87
C ILE A 275 -6.00 -9.99 -8.73
N PHE A 276 -7.32 -10.16 -8.61
CA PHE A 276 -7.99 -11.01 -7.64
C PHE A 276 -8.89 -11.97 -8.40
N VAL A 277 -8.87 -13.25 -8.08
CA VAL A 277 -9.71 -14.25 -8.76
C VAL A 277 -11.00 -14.41 -7.96
N ALA A 278 -12.17 -14.20 -8.58
CA ALA A 278 -13.43 -14.41 -7.87
C ALA A 278 -13.61 -15.89 -7.53
N ARG A 279 -14.33 -16.20 -6.43
CA ARG A 279 -14.56 -17.60 -6.02
C ARG A 279 -15.58 -18.31 -6.91
N GLU A 280 -16.57 -17.56 -7.39
CA GLU A 280 -17.62 -18.04 -8.28
C GLU A 280 -17.81 -17.03 -9.42
N PRO A 281 -18.26 -17.49 -10.60
CA PRO A 281 -18.62 -16.58 -11.69
C PRO A 281 -19.77 -15.67 -11.24
N ILE A 282 -19.51 -14.37 -11.21
CA ILE A 282 -20.55 -13.39 -10.90
C ILE A 282 -21.52 -13.35 -12.09
N LEU A 283 -22.75 -13.82 -11.89
CA LEU A 283 -23.84 -13.67 -12.85
C LEU A 283 -24.19 -12.19 -12.97
N ILE A 284 -24.04 -11.60 -14.15
CA ILE A 284 -24.39 -10.20 -14.39
C ILE A 284 -25.90 -10.12 -14.67
N ASP A 285 -26.68 -9.69 -13.68
CA ASP A 285 -27.57 -8.50 -13.73
C ASP A 285 -28.34 -8.37 -12.40
N GLY A 286 -28.11 -7.27 -11.67
CA GLY A 286 -28.98 -6.83 -10.56
C GLY A 286 -28.73 -7.42 -9.17
N GLU A 287 -28.04 -8.57 -9.03
CA GLU A 287 -27.68 -9.11 -7.71
C GLU A 287 -26.22 -8.83 -7.36
N SER A 288 -26.00 -8.01 -6.34
CA SER A 288 -24.68 -7.77 -5.76
C SER A 288 -24.22 -9.01 -5.01
N SER A 289 -23.60 -9.97 -5.71
CA SER A 289 -22.82 -11.02 -5.04
C SER A 289 -21.71 -10.33 -4.25
N GLU A 290 -21.79 -10.39 -2.92
CA GLU A 290 -20.84 -9.76 -2.00
C GLU A 290 -19.46 -10.43 -2.18
N VAL A 291 -18.51 -9.74 -2.81
CA VAL A 291 -17.13 -10.23 -2.95
C VAL A 291 -16.27 -9.65 -1.83
N SER A 292 -15.90 -10.48 -0.86
CA SER A 292 -14.94 -10.13 0.20
C SER A 292 -13.52 -10.09 -0.36
N ILE A 293 -13.13 -8.97 -0.96
CA ILE A 293 -11.81 -8.80 -1.62
C ILE A 293 -10.65 -9.02 -0.65
N ASP A 294 -10.82 -8.66 0.62
CA ASP A 294 -9.82 -8.83 1.66
C ASP A 294 -9.50 -10.31 1.96
N GLU A 295 -10.39 -11.23 1.58
CA GLU A 295 -10.18 -12.68 1.72
C GLU A 295 -9.44 -13.32 0.52
N LEU A 296 -9.21 -12.57 -0.56
CA LEU A 296 -8.61 -13.07 -1.79
C LEU A 296 -7.10 -12.80 -1.82
N GLU A 297 -6.34 -13.76 -2.37
CA GLU A 297 -4.92 -13.58 -2.64
C GLU A 297 -4.71 -12.78 -3.94
N PRO A 298 -3.95 -11.68 -3.92
CA PRO A 298 -3.64 -10.91 -5.11
C PRO A 298 -2.48 -11.54 -5.89
N PHE A 299 -2.60 -11.56 -7.22
CA PHE A 299 -1.46 -11.79 -8.12
C PHE A 299 -1.05 -10.48 -8.78
N SER A 300 0.25 -10.32 -9.07
CA SER A 300 0.78 -9.14 -9.74
C SER A 300 1.10 -9.48 -11.21
N LEU A 301 0.33 -8.92 -12.14
CA LEU A 301 0.49 -9.17 -13.58
C LEU A 301 0.83 -7.89 -14.36
N PRO A 302 1.68 -7.97 -15.40
CA PRO A 302 1.92 -6.86 -16.31
C PRO A 302 0.65 -6.39 -17.02
N ARG A 303 0.54 -5.08 -17.25
CA ARG A 303 -0.54 -4.49 -18.05
C ARG A 303 -0.62 -5.11 -19.44
N THR A 304 0.53 -5.36 -20.09
CA THR A 304 0.58 -5.92 -21.44
C THR A 304 -0.10 -7.29 -21.52
N THR A 305 0.12 -8.15 -20.51
CA THR A 305 -0.55 -9.44 -20.35
C THR A 305 -2.06 -9.29 -20.29
N LEU A 306 -2.54 -8.37 -19.44
CA LEU A 306 -3.98 -8.12 -19.27
C LEU A 306 -4.61 -7.54 -20.53
N CYS A 307 -3.90 -6.62 -21.21
CA CYS A 307 -4.36 -6.01 -22.45
C CYS A 307 -4.44 -7.02 -23.59
N LYS A 308 -3.53 -7.99 -23.65
CA LYS A 308 -3.65 -9.09 -24.61
C LYS A 308 -4.81 -10.01 -24.27
N ALA A 309 -4.91 -10.48 -23.02
CA ALA A 309 -6.03 -11.33 -22.61
C ALA A 309 -7.40 -10.68 -22.90
N LEU A 310 -7.56 -9.37 -22.65
CA LEU A 310 -8.79 -8.66 -22.99
C LEU A 310 -9.08 -8.64 -24.50
N ARG A 311 -8.06 -8.43 -25.33
CA ARG A 311 -8.22 -8.44 -26.80
C ARG A 311 -8.60 -9.81 -27.31
N ASP A 312 -7.84 -10.84 -26.92
CA ASP A 312 -8.09 -12.22 -27.31
C ASP A 312 -9.53 -12.64 -26.90
N PHE A 313 -9.96 -12.25 -25.69
CA PHE A 313 -11.32 -12.50 -25.20
C PHE A 313 -12.42 -11.81 -26.03
N GLN A 314 -12.16 -10.58 -26.48
CA GLN A 314 -13.08 -9.81 -27.32
C GLN A 314 -13.17 -10.36 -28.74
N GLU A 315 -12.05 -10.80 -29.31
CA GLU A 315 -11.98 -11.40 -30.65
C GLU A 315 -12.76 -12.73 -30.73
N LEU A 316 -12.80 -13.49 -29.63
CA LEU A 316 -13.60 -14.72 -29.51
C LEU A 316 -15.11 -14.47 -29.41
N GLY A 317 -15.55 -13.23 -29.16
CA GLY A 317 -16.96 -12.89 -29.06
C GLY A 317 -17.66 -13.43 -27.80
N ASN A 318 -16.91 -13.70 -26.73
CA ASN A 318 -17.45 -14.20 -25.47
C ASN A 318 -18.46 -13.21 -24.86
N GLN A 319 -19.62 -13.71 -24.41
CA GLN A 319 -20.69 -12.87 -23.82
C GLN A 319 -20.60 -12.73 -22.29
N SER A 320 -19.66 -13.43 -21.64
CA SER A 320 -19.36 -13.27 -20.21
C SER A 320 -18.44 -12.07 -19.97
N TRP A 321 -18.05 -11.84 -18.72
CA TRP A 321 -17.03 -10.85 -18.35
C TRP A 321 -15.69 -11.53 -18.08
N LEU A 322 -14.58 -10.86 -18.45
CA LEU A 322 -13.23 -11.30 -18.11
C LEU A 322 -12.69 -10.53 -16.90
N PHE A 323 -12.81 -9.20 -16.92
CA PHE A 323 -12.27 -8.31 -15.89
C PHE A 323 -13.32 -7.33 -15.35
N LYS A 324 -13.29 -7.10 -14.04
CA LYS A 324 -14.02 -6.01 -13.36
C LYS A 324 -13.05 -5.16 -12.55
N ARG A 325 -13.23 -3.85 -12.55
CA ARG A 325 -12.47 -2.90 -11.74
C ARG A 325 -13.03 -2.88 -10.32
N ILE A 326 -12.13 -2.88 -9.34
CA ILE A 326 -12.46 -2.75 -7.92
C ILE A 326 -12.29 -1.29 -7.50
N GLU A 327 -13.38 -0.62 -7.12
CA GLU A 327 -13.37 0.79 -6.71
C GLU A 327 -13.87 0.96 -5.28
N SER A 328 -13.25 1.89 -4.54
CA SER A 328 -13.76 2.30 -3.24
C SER A 328 -15.03 3.17 -3.42
N PRO A 329 -16.04 3.04 -2.54
CA PRO A 329 -17.22 3.90 -2.53
C PRO A 329 -16.87 5.40 -2.45
N ALA A 330 -17.73 6.25 -2.99
CA ALA A 330 -17.56 7.71 -3.02
C ALA A 330 -18.62 8.44 -2.17
N ASP A 331 -18.36 9.72 -1.87
CA ASP A 331 -19.26 10.67 -1.20
C ASP A 331 -19.73 10.21 0.19
N LYS A 332 -20.99 10.49 0.59
CA LYS A 332 -21.57 10.06 1.88
C LYS A 332 -21.47 8.55 2.14
N LYS A 333 -21.25 7.73 1.10
CA LYS A 333 -21.01 6.29 1.25
C LYS A 333 -19.58 5.98 1.68
N ALA A 334 -18.63 6.90 1.58
CA ALA A 334 -17.30 6.78 2.17
C ALA A 334 -17.32 7.01 3.69
N GLU A 335 -18.33 7.72 4.21
CA GLU A 335 -18.58 7.92 5.65
C GLU A 335 -19.29 6.72 6.30
N THR A 336 -19.66 5.73 5.49
CA THR A 336 -20.21 4.45 5.94
C THR A 336 -19.33 3.33 5.42
N TYR A 337 -19.18 2.25 6.19
CA TYR A 337 -18.37 1.09 5.82
C TYR A 337 -19.03 0.28 4.69
N SER A 338 -19.10 0.86 3.50
CA SER A 338 -19.74 0.27 2.33
C SER A 338 -18.77 -0.60 1.52
N GLN A 339 -19.30 -1.67 0.95
CA GLN A 339 -18.56 -2.66 0.16
C GLN A 339 -17.99 -2.04 -1.14
N PRO A 340 -16.90 -2.57 -1.70
CA PRO A 340 -16.31 -2.08 -2.94
C PRO A 340 -17.29 -2.16 -4.12
N ILE A 341 -17.19 -1.20 -5.03
CA ILE A 341 -17.98 -1.14 -6.27
C ILE A 341 -17.22 -1.91 -7.36
N LEU A 342 -17.91 -2.79 -8.07
CA LEU A 342 -17.38 -3.53 -9.22
C LEU A 342 -17.90 -2.89 -10.52
N SER A 343 -17.01 -2.35 -11.34
CA SER A 343 -17.34 -1.76 -12.64
C SER A 343 -16.69 -2.54 -13.79
N ASP A 344 -17.30 -2.55 -14.97
CA ASP A 344 -16.79 -3.35 -16.10
C ASP A 344 -15.50 -2.76 -16.70
N ILE A 345 -14.63 -3.65 -17.19
CA ILE A 345 -13.42 -3.28 -17.93
C ILE A 345 -13.59 -3.76 -19.37
N ASN A 346 -13.80 -2.81 -20.29
CA ASN A 346 -14.07 -3.09 -21.70
C ASN A 346 -12.96 -2.60 -22.64
N THR A 347 -12.03 -1.77 -22.15
CA THR A 347 -10.97 -1.20 -22.98
C THR A 347 -9.59 -1.34 -22.34
N THR A 348 -8.53 -1.29 -23.15
CA THR A 348 -7.14 -1.20 -22.67
C THR A 348 -6.93 -0.01 -21.73
N LYS A 349 -7.58 1.13 -22.02
CA LYS A 349 -7.55 2.32 -21.17
C LYS A 349 -8.11 2.04 -19.77
N ASP A 350 -9.12 1.18 -19.67
CA ASP A 350 -9.67 0.78 -18.38
C ASP A 350 -8.69 -0.05 -17.56
N ILE A 351 -7.89 -0.92 -18.18
CA ILE A 351 -6.83 -1.68 -17.50
C ILE A 351 -5.74 -0.74 -16.96
N ILE A 352 -5.33 0.24 -17.78
CA ILE A 352 -4.31 1.23 -17.38
C ILE A 352 -4.78 2.01 -16.15
N PHE A 353 -6.07 2.28 -16.03
CA PHE A 353 -6.62 3.10 -14.95
C PHE A 353 -7.16 2.35 -13.75
N SER A 354 -7.23 1.03 -13.82
CA SER A 354 -7.60 0.15 -12.70
C SER A 354 -6.34 -0.22 -11.91
N THR A 355 -6.31 -0.04 -10.59
CA THR A 355 -5.18 -0.52 -9.76
C THR A 355 -5.42 -1.92 -9.19
N ARG A 356 -6.69 -2.26 -8.99
CA ARG A 356 -7.19 -3.55 -8.50
C ARG A 356 -8.22 -4.06 -9.49
N ILE A 357 -8.03 -5.29 -9.96
CA ILE A 357 -8.86 -5.93 -10.98
C ILE A 357 -9.36 -7.26 -10.43
N LEU A 358 -10.65 -7.50 -10.51
CA LEU A 358 -11.25 -8.82 -10.29
C LEU A 358 -11.29 -9.57 -11.64
N VAL A 359 -10.96 -10.85 -11.62
CA VAL A 359 -10.91 -11.72 -12.80
C VAL A 359 -11.95 -12.83 -12.65
N ASN A 360 -12.62 -13.16 -13.76
CA ASN A 360 -13.54 -14.28 -13.80
C ASN A 360 -12.76 -15.60 -13.65
N PRO A 361 -13.09 -16.45 -12.65
CA PRO A 361 -12.38 -17.70 -12.39
C PRO A 361 -12.36 -18.67 -13.57
N GLU A 362 -13.34 -18.63 -14.48
CA GLU A 362 -13.44 -19.53 -15.64
C GLU A 362 -12.22 -19.47 -16.58
N TYR A 363 -11.51 -18.34 -16.59
CA TYR A 363 -10.38 -18.09 -17.49
C TYR A 363 -9.02 -18.10 -16.79
N VAL A 364 -8.97 -18.50 -15.51
CA VAL A 364 -7.75 -18.48 -14.70
C VAL A 364 -7.35 -19.90 -14.37
N PHE A 365 -6.07 -20.24 -14.59
CA PHE A 365 -5.52 -21.57 -14.33
C PHE A 365 -4.26 -21.44 -13.49
N TYR A 366 -4.01 -22.39 -12.60
CA TYR A 366 -2.86 -22.37 -11.71
C TYR A 366 -2.32 -23.78 -11.47
N SER A 367 -1.00 -23.93 -11.50
CA SER A 367 -0.32 -25.12 -10.97
C SER A 367 0.88 -24.72 -10.12
N LYS A 368 1.29 -25.58 -9.19
CA LYS A 368 2.48 -25.35 -8.37
C LYS A 368 3.78 -25.34 -9.18
N ASP A 369 3.77 -25.93 -10.38
CA ASP A 369 4.95 -26.03 -11.23
C ASP A 369 5.08 -24.84 -12.20
N VAL A 370 3.95 -24.36 -12.75
CA VAL A 370 3.91 -23.33 -13.81
C VAL A 370 3.41 -21.98 -13.30
N GLY A 371 2.64 -21.95 -12.23
CA GLY A 371 2.01 -20.74 -11.67
C GLY A 371 0.76 -20.31 -12.43
N LEU A 372 0.32 -19.07 -12.20
CA LEU A 372 -0.93 -18.53 -12.74
C LEU A 372 -0.83 -18.22 -14.24
N ARG A 373 -1.84 -18.65 -14.99
CA ARG A 373 -2.08 -18.39 -16.42
C ARG A 373 -3.51 -17.88 -16.62
N ILE A 374 -3.68 -16.97 -17.57
CA ILE A 374 -5.00 -16.54 -18.04
C ILE A 374 -5.18 -17.16 -19.43
N ILE A 375 -6.22 -17.98 -19.59
CA ILE A 375 -6.51 -18.72 -20.81
C ILE A 375 -7.95 -18.41 -21.20
N VAL A 376 -8.13 -17.64 -22.28
CA VAL A 376 -9.43 -17.10 -22.70
C VAL A 376 -10.25 -18.05 -23.57
N ASP A 377 -9.61 -19.10 -24.10
CA ASP A 377 -10.21 -20.22 -24.83
C ASP A 377 -9.65 -21.52 -24.24
N PRO A 378 -10.15 -21.95 -23.06
CA PRO A 378 -9.58 -23.09 -22.35
C PRO A 378 -9.99 -24.43 -22.98
N GLU A 379 -9.01 -25.33 -23.16
CA GLU A 379 -9.26 -26.70 -23.58
C GLU A 379 -9.16 -27.65 -22.37
N PRO A 380 -10.25 -28.29 -21.90
CA PRO A 380 -10.24 -29.11 -20.68
C PRO A 380 -9.20 -30.24 -20.68
N SER A 381 -8.91 -30.81 -21.86
CA SER A 381 -7.91 -31.88 -22.02
C SER A 381 -6.48 -31.40 -21.85
N ARG A 382 -6.21 -30.10 -22.01
CA ARG A 382 -4.87 -29.52 -22.01
C ARG A 382 -4.60 -28.67 -20.76
N ASP A 383 -5.57 -27.88 -20.34
CA ASP A 383 -5.35 -26.82 -19.35
C ASP A 383 -5.78 -27.19 -17.93
N GLY A 384 -6.55 -28.29 -17.79
CA GLY A 384 -7.06 -28.78 -16.51
C GLY A 384 -8.28 -28.01 -16.03
N GLU A 385 -8.48 -27.98 -14.71
CA GLU A 385 -9.60 -27.29 -14.09
C GLU A 385 -9.27 -25.82 -13.78
N PRO A 386 -10.26 -24.91 -13.86
CA PRO A 386 -10.08 -23.52 -13.48
C PRO A 386 -9.61 -23.35 -12.02
N PHE A 387 -8.81 -22.32 -11.79
CA PHE A 387 -8.27 -21.99 -10.48
C PHE A 387 -9.36 -21.44 -9.56
N VAL A 388 -9.51 -22.07 -8.40
CA VAL A 388 -10.38 -21.60 -7.32
C VAL A 388 -9.51 -20.93 -6.25
N SER A 389 -9.73 -19.64 -6.00
CA SER A 389 -9.00 -18.91 -4.96
C SER A 389 -9.28 -19.51 -3.58
N GLN A 390 -8.23 -19.95 -2.90
CA GLN A 390 -8.33 -20.35 -1.49
C GLN A 390 -8.49 -19.09 -0.60
N PRO A 391 -9.17 -19.19 0.55
CA PRO A 391 -9.25 -18.08 1.49
C PRO A 391 -7.86 -17.77 2.03
N LYS A 392 -7.51 -16.49 2.12
CA LYS A 392 -6.40 -16.03 2.97
C LYS A 392 -6.50 -16.71 4.33
N GLN A 393 -5.40 -17.28 4.82
CA GLN A 393 -5.34 -17.69 6.22
C GLN A 393 -5.72 -16.47 7.05
N LYS A 394 -6.84 -16.57 7.80
CA LYS A 394 -7.33 -15.50 8.65
C LYS A 394 -6.22 -15.16 9.63
N LYS A 395 -5.45 -14.11 9.36
CA LYS A 395 -4.98 -13.26 10.45
C LYS A 395 -6.25 -12.92 11.22
N THR A 396 -6.23 -13.02 12.54
CA THR A 396 -7.38 -12.73 13.39
C THR A 396 -7.76 -11.27 13.21
N VAL A 397 -8.51 -10.96 12.15
CA VAL A 397 -9.04 -9.63 11.89
C VAL A 397 -10.25 -9.54 12.79
N ILE A 398 -10.06 -8.87 13.92
CA ILE A 398 -11.16 -8.36 14.73
C ILE A 398 -12.01 -7.51 13.78
N ASN A 399 -13.28 -7.84 13.66
CA ASN A 399 -14.21 -7.28 12.69
C ASN A 399 -14.28 -5.76 12.87
N GLN A 400 -13.84 -4.98 11.87
CA GLN A 400 -13.74 -3.52 11.96
C GLN A 400 -15.11 -2.81 12.00
N TYR A 401 -16.21 -3.56 11.88
CA TYR A 401 -17.55 -3.00 11.70
C TYR A 401 -18.51 -3.29 12.85
N GLN A 402 -18.03 -3.96 13.91
CA GLN A 402 -18.80 -4.19 15.13
C GLN A 402 -18.49 -3.07 16.13
N TYR A 403 -19.52 -2.38 16.59
CA TYR A 403 -19.44 -1.32 17.58
C TYR A 403 -20.11 -1.74 18.88
N HIS A 404 -19.46 -1.35 19.97
CA HIS A 404 -20.02 -1.38 21.31
C HIS A 404 -20.32 0.03 21.77
N MET A 405 -21.42 0.19 22.51
CA MET A 405 -21.78 1.48 23.09
C MET A 405 -20.73 1.91 24.11
N ASP A 406 -20.21 3.13 23.93
CA ASP A 406 -19.36 3.83 24.89
C ASP A 406 -19.86 5.27 25.11
N THR A 407 -19.55 5.82 26.28
CA THR A 407 -19.82 7.24 26.54
C THR A 407 -18.72 8.12 25.99
N TYR A 408 -19.02 9.39 25.73
CA TYR A 408 -18.04 10.39 25.27
C TYR A 408 -16.75 10.39 26.10
N VAL A 409 -16.88 10.35 27.43
CA VAL A 409 -15.73 10.42 28.35
C VAL A 409 -14.95 9.10 28.35
N GLU A 410 -15.64 7.96 28.30
CA GLU A 410 -15.01 6.63 28.24
C GLU A 410 -14.25 6.45 26.92
N HIS A 411 -14.83 6.88 25.81
CA HIS A 411 -14.22 6.81 24.48
C HIS A 411 -12.85 7.52 24.47
N LEU A 412 -12.81 8.78 24.90
CA LEU A 412 -11.56 9.54 24.97
C LEU A 412 -10.54 8.91 25.94
N ALA A 413 -11.02 8.33 27.06
CA ALA A 413 -10.15 7.63 28.00
C ALA A 413 -9.56 6.34 27.40
N LEU A 414 -10.31 5.62 26.56
CA LEU A 414 -9.83 4.45 25.82
C LEU A 414 -8.84 4.84 24.74
N MET A 415 -9.09 5.90 23.97
CA MET A 415 -8.12 6.44 23.01
C MET A 415 -6.80 6.80 23.69
N TRP A 416 -6.88 7.49 24.84
CA TRP A 416 -5.68 7.86 25.61
C TRP A 416 -4.99 6.65 26.27
N ARG A 417 -5.74 5.57 26.52
CA ARG A 417 -5.16 4.28 26.91
C ARG A 417 -4.37 3.68 25.75
N CYS A 418 -4.92 3.66 24.52
CA CYS A 418 -4.20 3.20 23.33
C CYS A 418 -2.94 4.02 23.03
N TRP A 419 -2.96 5.31 23.36
CA TRP A 419 -1.76 6.14 23.27
C TRP A 419 -0.64 5.62 24.17
N ASN A 420 -0.95 5.31 25.44
CA ASN A 420 0.04 4.99 26.46
C ASN A 420 0.35 3.49 26.62
N GLU A 421 -0.54 2.61 26.20
CA GLU A 421 -0.49 1.17 26.48
C GLU A 421 -0.64 0.33 25.21
N ALA A 422 0.02 -0.83 25.18
CA ALA A 422 -0.20 -1.85 24.16
C ALA A 422 -1.53 -2.58 24.42
N CYS A 423 -2.58 -2.21 23.68
CA CYS A 423 -3.93 -2.77 23.91
C CYS A 423 -4.17 -4.15 23.25
N TYR A 424 -3.36 -4.55 22.25
CA TYR A 424 -3.48 -5.84 21.53
C TYR A 424 -2.13 -6.34 21.04
N GLU A 425 -1.89 -7.65 21.06
CA GLU A 425 -0.80 -8.22 20.26
C GLU A 425 -1.17 -8.25 18.76
N PRO A 426 -0.24 -7.91 17.84
CA PRO A 426 1.19 -7.63 18.03
C PRO A 426 1.52 -6.12 18.14
N TYR A 427 0.56 -5.26 18.44
CA TYR A 427 0.75 -3.80 18.42
C TYR A 427 1.39 -3.27 19.71
N VAL A 428 2.34 -2.34 19.57
CA VAL A 428 2.87 -1.56 20.71
C VAL A 428 1.94 -0.35 20.98
N SER A 429 2.24 0.46 21.99
CA SER A 429 1.46 1.68 22.24
C SER A 429 1.59 2.65 21.06
N VAL A 430 0.58 3.47 20.78
CA VAL A 430 0.66 4.44 19.67
C VAL A 430 1.79 5.44 19.93
N LYS A 431 2.04 5.79 21.20
CA LYS A 431 3.16 6.64 21.61
C LYS A 431 4.50 6.06 21.18
N ASP A 432 4.75 4.77 21.41
CA ASP A 432 6.01 4.11 21.04
C ASP A 432 6.19 4.04 19.51
N GLU A 433 5.11 3.98 18.73
CA GLU A 433 5.18 3.93 17.27
C GLU A 433 5.58 5.25 16.63
N ILE A 434 5.13 6.39 17.16
CA ILE A 434 5.17 7.66 16.41
C ILE A 434 5.73 8.85 17.21
N CYS A 435 5.72 8.82 18.54
CA CYS A 435 6.02 10.02 19.35
C CYS A 435 7.46 10.51 19.16
N GLU A 436 8.45 9.60 19.18
CA GLU A 436 9.85 9.99 18.98
C GLU A 436 10.10 10.55 17.57
N ALA A 437 9.45 9.96 16.56
CA ALA A 437 9.53 10.45 15.18
C ALA A 437 8.89 11.83 15.04
N GLY A 438 7.74 12.06 15.68
CA GLY A 438 7.04 13.34 15.72
C GLY A 438 7.87 14.43 16.41
N GLY A 439 8.42 14.15 17.60
CA GLY A 439 9.29 15.08 18.32
C GLY A 439 10.56 15.44 17.54
N ARG A 440 11.20 14.44 16.93
CA ARG A 440 12.33 14.64 16.02
C ARG A 440 11.94 15.50 14.83
N PHE A 441 10.78 15.27 14.23
CA PHE A 441 10.30 16.06 13.10
C PHE A 441 10.08 17.53 13.49
N ILE A 442 9.42 17.78 14.62
CA ILE A 442 9.27 19.15 15.15
C ILE A 442 10.64 19.81 15.32
N ARG A 443 11.59 19.12 15.95
CA ARG A 443 12.92 19.67 16.21
C ARG A 443 13.68 20.05 14.94
N GLU A 444 13.67 19.20 13.93
CA GLU A 444 14.51 19.36 12.74
C GLU A 444 13.85 20.19 11.63
N LYS A 445 12.52 20.29 11.63
CA LYS A 445 11.74 20.85 10.51
C LYS A 445 10.81 21.99 10.91
N VAL A 446 10.10 21.86 12.01
CA VAL A 446 9.08 22.84 12.42
C VAL A 446 9.71 23.97 13.25
N LEU A 447 10.57 23.62 14.21
CA LEU A 447 11.25 24.53 15.11
C LEU A 447 12.79 24.30 15.05
N PRO A 448 13.44 24.52 13.88
CA PRO A 448 14.88 24.30 13.71
C PRO A 448 15.74 25.29 14.53
N ASP A 449 15.20 26.46 14.86
CA ASP A 449 15.87 27.52 15.62
C ASP A 449 15.34 27.65 17.05
N TYR A 450 14.74 26.57 17.60
CA TYR A 450 14.21 26.55 18.96
C TYR A 450 15.28 26.99 19.99
N LYS A 451 14.89 27.90 20.89
CA LYS A 451 15.78 28.64 21.80
C LYS A 451 16.70 27.80 22.69
N ILE A 452 16.33 26.55 22.98
CA ILE A 452 17.15 25.65 23.79
C ILE A 452 18.26 25.03 22.93
N THR A 453 19.50 25.35 23.27
CA THR A 453 20.71 24.85 22.58
C THR A 453 21.17 23.48 23.10
N GLU A 454 20.75 23.09 24.31
CA GLU A 454 21.07 21.79 24.89
C GLU A 454 20.29 20.68 24.19
N SER A 455 21.02 19.81 23.47
CA SER A 455 20.45 18.79 22.58
C SER A 455 19.46 17.86 23.26
N GLU A 456 19.74 17.43 24.50
CA GLU A 456 18.89 16.50 25.24
C GLU A 456 17.58 17.15 25.69
N LEU A 457 17.65 18.34 26.31
CA LEU A 457 16.48 19.11 26.72
C LEU A 457 15.61 19.49 25.51
N ARG A 458 16.24 19.92 24.41
CA ARG A 458 15.54 20.23 23.17
C ARG A 458 14.78 19.03 22.62
N GLN A 459 15.36 17.83 22.67
CA GLN A 459 14.67 16.60 22.26
C GLN A 459 13.48 16.30 23.18
N ILE A 460 13.64 16.46 24.49
CA ILE A 460 12.58 16.22 25.48
C ILE A 460 11.38 17.16 25.23
N GLU A 461 11.62 18.46 25.08
CA GLU A 461 10.53 19.44 24.91
C GLU A 461 9.83 19.34 23.56
N THR A 462 10.56 19.08 22.47
CA THR A 462 9.94 18.88 21.14
C THR A 462 9.11 17.60 21.07
N THR A 463 9.53 16.54 21.78
CA THR A 463 8.74 15.31 21.94
C THR A 463 7.49 15.57 22.78
N ALA A 464 7.62 16.33 23.88
CA ALA A 464 6.49 16.74 24.70
C ALA A 464 5.48 17.60 23.91
N LEU A 465 5.95 18.53 23.07
CA LEU A 465 5.08 19.32 22.20
C LEU A 465 4.29 18.44 21.22
N PHE A 466 4.94 17.45 20.60
CA PHE A 466 4.23 16.50 19.73
C PHE A 466 3.15 15.72 20.49
N GLU A 467 3.47 15.22 21.68
CA GLU A 467 2.50 14.53 22.54
C GLU A 467 1.32 15.43 22.93
N ILE A 468 1.57 16.72 23.20
CA ILE A 468 0.52 17.71 23.48
C ILE A 468 -0.37 17.94 22.26
N LEU A 469 0.19 18.02 21.05
CA LEU A 469 -0.62 18.14 19.82
C LEU A 469 -1.55 16.94 19.63
N VAL A 470 -1.06 15.71 19.87
CA VAL A 470 -1.90 14.51 19.81
C VAL A 470 -2.96 14.51 20.92
N PHE A 471 -2.58 14.86 22.15
CA PHE A 471 -3.49 15.00 23.28
C PHE A 471 -4.65 15.97 22.98
N LEU A 472 -4.35 17.14 22.43
CA LEU A 472 -5.32 18.15 22.06
C LEU A 472 -6.19 17.69 20.88
N ALA A 473 -5.61 16.99 19.89
CA ALA A 473 -6.38 16.38 18.80
C ALA A 473 -7.39 15.35 19.31
N VAL A 474 -7.00 14.49 20.26
CA VAL A 474 -7.92 13.52 20.90
C VAL A 474 -9.07 14.24 21.60
N LEU A 475 -8.78 15.27 22.40
CA LEU A 475 -9.81 16.02 23.13
C LEU A 475 -10.76 16.80 22.24
N THR A 476 -10.31 17.26 21.07
CA THR A 476 -11.08 18.15 20.19
C THR A 476 -11.84 17.43 19.08
N HIS A 477 -11.38 16.27 18.61
CA HIS A 477 -11.92 15.66 17.38
C HIS A 477 -13.42 15.34 17.40
N ASP A 478 -13.99 15.10 18.58
CA ASP A 478 -15.37 14.66 18.77
C ASP A 478 -16.26 15.68 19.49
N LEU A 479 -15.80 16.91 19.72
CA LEU A 479 -16.62 17.95 20.38
C LEU A 479 -17.99 18.16 19.71
N GLY A 480 -18.08 17.99 18.38
CA GLY A 480 -19.33 18.02 17.63
C GLY A 480 -20.33 16.94 18.03
N LYS A 481 -19.92 15.81 18.62
CA LYS A 481 -20.84 14.79 19.16
C LYS A 481 -21.61 15.30 20.39
N LEU A 482 -21.15 16.37 21.04
CA LEU A 482 -21.82 16.96 22.21
C LEU A 482 -23.03 17.83 21.86
N GLN A 483 -23.35 17.96 20.56
CA GLN A 483 -24.55 18.64 20.10
C GLN A 483 -25.83 17.92 20.55
N GLN A 484 -26.85 18.69 20.92
CA GLN A 484 -28.15 18.15 21.31
C GLN A 484 -28.77 17.26 20.22
N PRO A 485 -28.88 17.68 18.93
CA PRO A 485 -29.45 16.84 17.89
C PRO A 485 -28.65 15.55 17.62
N TRP A 486 -27.33 15.59 17.80
CA TRP A 486 -26.48 14.40 17.67
C TRP A 486 -26.80 13.39 18.76
N GLN A 487 -26.88 13.86 20.02
CA GLN A 487 -27.19 13.00 21.17
C GLN A 487 -28.62 12.45 21.10
N ASP A 488 -29.58 13.23 20.59
CA ASP A 488 -30.97 12.78 20.43
C ASP A 488 -31.07 11.62 19.42
N SER A 489 -30.44 11.75 18.25
CA SER A 489 -30.39 10.70 17.22
C SER A 489 -29.72 9.42 17.75
N MET A 490 -28.56 9.55 18.39
CA MET A 490 -27.79 8.40 18.88
C MET A 490 -28.48 7.68 20.03
N ARG A 491 -29.13 8.41 20.93
CA ARG A 491 -29.93 7.79 22.01
C ARG A 491 -31.16 7.09 21.47
N LEU A 492 -31.80 7.63 20.43
CA LEU A 492 -32.92 6.97 19.78
C LEU A 492 -32.48 5.65 19.16
N TRP A 493 -31.38 5.63 18.42
CA TRP A 493 -30.82 4.38 17.90
C TRP A 493 -30.43 3.41 19.00
N GLN A 494 -29.69 3.85 20.01
CA GLN A 494 -29.23 2.99 21.10
C GLN A 494 -30.40 2.37 21.87
N LYS A 495 -31.52 3.11 22.01
CA LYS A 495 -32.76 2.58 22.58
C LYS A 495 -33.33 1.46 21.70
N ILE A 496 -33.40 1.65 20.39
CA ILE A 496 -33.84 0.63 19.43
C ILE A 496 -32.93 -0.61 19.52
N ALA A 497 -31.61 -0.43 19.48
CA ALA A 497 -30.65 -1.52 19.63
C ALA A 497 -30.84 -2.28 20.95
N TYR A 498 -31.05 -1.56 22.05
CA TYR A 498 -31.29 -2.13 23.38
C TYR A 498 -32.62 -2.88 23.50
N GLU A 499 -33.70 -2.39 22.88
CA GLU A 499 -35.03 -2.97 23.04
C GLU A 499 -35.31 -4.09 22.01
N GLU A 500 -34.81 -3.96 20.78
CA GLU A 500 -35.18 -4.83 19.66
C GLU A 500 -34.10 -5.87 19.31
N PHE A 501 -32.81 -5.63 19.61
CA PHE A 501 -31.71 -6.45 19.09
C PHE A 501 -30.83 -7.08 20.20
N ARG A 502 -31.45 -7.75 21.19
CA ARG A 502 -30.73 -8.50 22.24
C ARG A 502 -30.67 -9.99 21.91
N SER A 503 -29.48 -10.58 21.98
CA SER A 503 -29.27 -12.03 21.82
C SER A 503 -28.34 -12.59 22.92
N GLU A 504 -28.12 -13.91 22.92
CA GLU A 504 -27.14 -14.54 23.83
C GLU A 504 -25.70 -14.09 23.53
N THR A 505 -25.41 -13.76 22.27
CA THR A 505 -24.09 -13.37 21.75
C THR A 505 -23.88 -11.86 21.66
N PHE A 506 -24.96 -11.07 21.59
CA PHE A 506 -24.92 -9.61 21.50
C PHE A 506 -25.85 -8.97 22.54
N LYS A 507 -25.25 -8.34 23.56
CA LYS A 507 -25.97 -7.67 24.64
C LYS A 507 -25.85 -6.16 24.48
N ALA A 508 -26.76 -5.58 23.69
CA ALA A 508 -26.89 -4.13 23.63
C ALA A 508 -27.07 -3.52 25.03
N HIS A 509 -26.45 -2.38 25.27
CA HIS A 509 -26.37 -1.69 26.55
C HIS A 509 -27.46 -0.63 26.71
N ASN A 510 -27.90 -0.39 27.94
CA ASN A 510 -28.88 0.67 28.18
C ASN A 510 -28.17 2.04 28.00
N PRO A 511 -28.69 2.96 27.18
CA PRO A 511 -28.05 4.26 26.91
C PRO A 511 -27.85 5.12 28.17
N ARG A 512 -28.59 4.84 29.25
CA ARG A 512 -28.68 5.68 30.46
C ARG A 512 -28.96 7.14 30.08
N SER A 513 -28.65 8.08 30.98
CA SER A 513 -28.73 9.53 30.74
C SER A 513 -27.37 10.14 30.38
N LEU A 514 -26.38 9.34 29.99
CA LEU A 514 -25.01 9.78 29.69
C LEU A 514 -24.86 10.18 28.22
N LEU A 515 -23.83 10.97 27.91
CA LEU A 515 -23.54 11.36 26.53
C LEU A 515 -22.78 10.24 25.83
N LEU A 516 -23.25 9.84 24.66
CA LEU A 516 -22.72 8.72 23.89
C LEU A 516 -21.62 9.19 22.93
N ALA A 517 -20.65 8.33 22.64
CA ALA A 517 -19.68 8.51 21.53
C ALA A 517 -19.97 7.51 20.40
N HIS A 518 -20.25 6.26 20.77
CA HIS A 518 -20.70 5.19 19.88
C HIS A 518 -21.98 4.53 20.40
N THR A 519 -22.59 3.73 19.52
CA THR A 519 -23.79 2.95 19.82
C THR A 519 -23.56 1.51 19.40
N ASP A 520 -24.27 0.58 20.04
CA ASP A 520 -24.17 -0.84 19.75
C ASP A 520 -24.67 -1.13 18.32
N TYR A 521 -23.80 -1.71 17.49
CA TYR A 521 -24.12 -2.07 16.11
C TYR A 521 -23.24 -3.23 15.62
N ASP A 522 -23.85 -4.34 15.20
CA ASP A 522 -23.21 -5.45 14.50
C ASP A 522 -23.89 -5.70 13.14
N PRO A 523 -23.28 -5.28 12.02
CA PRO A 523 -23.86 -5.47 10.69
C PRO A 523 -23.86 -6.93 10.21
N ASN A 524 -23.17 -7.83 10.90
CA ASN A 524 -23.04 -9.24 10.51
C ASN A 524 -24.01 -10.15 11.26
N ASP A 525 -24.66 -9.63 12.31
CA ASP A 525 -25.77 -10.33 12.95
C ASP A 525 -26.97 -10.38 12.00
N LYS A 526 -27.14 -11.55 11.38
CA LYS A 526 -28.27 -11.89 10.50
C LYS A 526 -29.35 -12.69 11.23
N GLU A 527 -29.06 -13.14 12.46
CA GLU A 527 -29.95 -14.01 13.24
C GLU A 527 -30.94 -13.19 14.05
N THR A 528 -30.48 -12.11 14.69
CA THR A 528 -31.33 -11.22 15.48
C THR A 528 -32.15 -10.31 14.57
N LYS A 529 -33.47 -10.34 14.75
CA LYS A 529 -34.43 -9.57 13.95
C LYS A 529 -35.38 -8.79 14.86
N ASP A 530 -35.80 -7.62 14.38
CA ASP A 530 -36.84 -6.85 15.06
C ASP A 530 -38.24 -7.49 14.91
N VAL A 531 -39.24 -6.84 15.50
CA VAL A 531 -40.65 -7.27 15.48
C VAL A 531 -41.25 -7.37 14.06
N GLU A 532 -40.65 -6.71 13.07
CA GLU A 532 -41.07 -6.77 11.66
C GLU A 532 -40.20 -7.72 10.82
N GLY A 533 -39.28 -8.46 11.45
CA GLY A 533 -38.41 -9.42 10.80
C GLY A 533 -37.20 -8.80 10.08
N ARG A 534 -36.85 -7.54 10.39
CA ARG A 534 -35.73 -6.80 9.80
C ARG A 534 -34.45 -7.02 10.59
N THR A 535 -33.32 -7.08 9.88
CA THR A 535 -31.99 -7.11 10.53
C THR A 535 -31.59 -5.72 11.04
N GLN A 536 -30.59 -5.66 11.93
CA GLN A 536 -30.10 -4.39 12.46
C GLN A 536 -29.62 -3.44 11.34
N LYS A 537 -28.95 -3.97 10.31
CA LYS A 537 -28.53 -3.21 9.11
C LYS A 537 -29.72 -2.59 8.35
N GLN A 538 -30.82 -3.33 8.20
CA GLN A 538 -32.02 -2.82 7.54
C GLN A 538 -32.69 -1.74 8.41
N ARG A 539 -32.77 -1.97 9.71
CA ARG A 539 -33.36 -1.03 10.67
C ARG A 539 -32.57 0.27 10.79
N MET A 540 -31.24 0.19 10.79
CA MET A 540 -30.33 1.34 10.82
C MET A 540 -30.54 2.25 9.61
N ARG A 541 -30.66 1.68 8.40
CA ARG A 541 -30.94 2.48 7.18
C ARG A 541 -32.24 3.27 7.27
N ILE A 542 -33.27 2.70 7.90
CA ILE A 542 -34.53 3.40 8.13
C ILE A 542 -34.30 4.55 9.12
N HIS A 543 -33.64 4.28 10.25
CA HIS A 543 -33.32 5.29 11.26
C HIS A 543 -32.50 6.45 10.70
N GLU A 544 -31.47 6.19 9.90
CA GLU A 544 -30.66 7.23 9.26
C GLU A 544 -31.46 8.10 8.28
N THR A 545 -32.58 7.58 7.76
CA THR A 545 -33.48 8.32 6.87
C THR A 545 -34.50 9.16 7.66
N THR A 546 -35.00 8.64 8.79
CA THR A 546 -36.02 9.32 9.61
C THR A 546 -35.42 10.34 10.58
N ASP A 547 -34.27 10.01 11.19
CA ASP A 547 -33.63 10.74 12.28
C ASP A 547 -32.11 10.86 12.00
N PRO A 548 -31.71 11.54 10.92
CA PRO A 548 -30.33 11.61 10.49
C PRO A 548 -29.46 12.28 11.56
N ARG A 549 -28.31 11.65 11.86
CA ARG A 549 -27.29 12.26 12.71
C ARG A 549 -26.68 13.49 12.00
N PRO A 550 -26.50 14.63 12.70
CA PRO A 550 -25.80 15.76 12.12
C PRO A 550 -24.30 15.43 11.93
N GLY A 551 -23.63 16.22 11.09
CA GLY A 551 -22.18 16.22 11.05
C GLY A 551 -21.58 16.51 12.43
N HIS A 552 -20.37 16.00 12.66
CA HIS A 552 -19.62 16.35 13.87
C HIS A 552 -18.17 16.74 13.63
N ALA A 553 -17.52 16.31 12.54
CA ALA A 553 -16.10 16.64 12.35
C ALA A 553 -15.84 18.15 12.15
N ILE A 554 -16.59 18.82 11.26
CA ILE A 554 -16.40 20.26 11.04
C ILE A 554 -16.88 21.05 12.27
N GLU A 555 -17.96 20.59 12.90
CA GLU A 555 -18.50 21.12 14.14
C GLU A 555 -17.45 21.04 15.28
N SER A 556 -16.73 19.92 15.39
CA SER A 556 -15.61 19.73 16.31
C SER A 556 -14.47 20.71 16.03
N ALA A 557 -14.10 20.89 14.76
CA ALA A 557 -13.07 21.85 14.36
C ALA A 557 -13.47 23.29 14.71
N PHE A 558 -14.73 23.67 14.48
CA PHE A 558 -15.23 24.99 14.84
C PHE A 558 -15.19 25.23 16.35
N LEU A 559 -15.72 24.29 17.15
CA LEU A 559 -15.72 24.38 18.62
C LEU A 559 -14.30 24.28 19.21
N GLY A 560 -13.40 23.58 18.53
CA GLY A 560 -12.03 23.37 18.95
C GLY A 560 -11.21 24.66 19.05
N TRP A 561 -11.51 25.68 18.25
CA TRP A 561 -10.79 26.96 18.32
C TRP A 561 -10.90 27.63 19.69
N GLU A 562 -12.10 27.72 20.26
CA GLU A 562 -12.32 28.28 21.60
C GLU A 562 -11.57 27.48 22.68
N PHE A 563 -11.53 26.15 22.52
CA PHE A 563 -10.81 25.27 23.42
C PHE A 563 -9.29 25.50 23.35
N LEU A 564 -8.72 25.55 22.14
CA LEU A 564 -7.28 25.69 21.94
C LEU A 564 -6.78 27.10 22.32
N ASP A 565 -7.58 28.13 22.04
CA ASP A 565 -7.30 29.50 22.48
C ASP A 565 -7.14 29.55 24.01
N ALA A 566 -8.04 28.90 24.75
CA ALA A 566 -7.99 28.87 26.21
C ALA A 566 -6.91 27.95 26.80
N GLN A 567 -6.56 26.84 26.14
CA GLN A 567 -5.77 25.76 26.73
C GLN A 567 -4.36 25.58 26.13
N PHE A 568 -4.10 26.07 24.92
CA PHE A 568 -2.87 25.82 24.19
C PHE A 568 -2.09 27.09 23.84
N VAL A 569 -2.77 28.16 23.41
CA VAL A 569 -2.11 29.43 23.07
C VAL A 569 -1.22 29.95 24.21
N PRO A 570 -1.66 29.98 25.49
CA PRO A 570 -0.81 30.44 26.58
C PRO A 570 0.47 29.60 26.73
N LEU A 571 0.41 28.28 26.46
CA LEU A 571 1.59 27.44 26.52
C LEU A 571 2.57 27.75 25.39
N LEU A 572 2.07 27.98 24.18
CA LEU A 572 2.92 28.28 23.02
C LEU A 572 3.60 29.65 23.16
N GLU A 573 2.88 30.64 23.67
CA GLU A 573 3.41 31.99 23.96
C GLU A 573 4.39 31.96 25.13
N ASP A 574 3.95 31.52 26.31
CA ASP A 574 4.72 31.69 27.55
C ASP A 574 5.91 30.72 27.64
N HIS A 575 5.74 29.47 27.21
CA HIS A 575 6.76 28.44 27.35
C HIS A 575 7.62 28.30 26.10
N PHE A 576 6.98 28.11 24.93
CA PHE A 576 7.72 27.88 23.68
C PHE A 576 8.23 29.19 23.05
N ASP A 577 7.68 30.35 23.41
CA ASP A 577 8.05 31.68 22.88
C ASP A 577 7.95 31.72 21.35
N LEU A 578 6.81 31.22 20.84
CA LEU A 578 6.52 31.17 19.41
C LEU A 578 5.84 32.46 18.94
N ASP A 579 6.06 32.81 17.68
CA ASP A 579 5.35 33.92 17.04
C ASP A 579 3.91 33.56 16.63
N GLU A 580 3.14 34.59 16.26
CA GLU A 580 1.73 34.45 15.88
C GLU A 580 1.52 33.49 14.69
N GLU A 581 2.44 33.46 13.73
CA GLU A 581 2.36 32.59 12.55
C GLU A 581 2.57 31.12 12.94
N GLN A 582 3.61 30.84 13.72
CA GLN A 582 3.90 29.51 14.25
C GLN A 582 2.76 29.00 15.14
N ILE A 583 2.20 29.87 15.98
CA ILE A 583 1.04 29.55 16.83
C ILE A 583 -0.16 29.17 15.95
N ASN A 584 -0.54 30.02 14.99
CA ASN A 584 -1.66 29.77 14.10
C ASN A 584 -1.49 28.46 13.30
N ASN A 585 -0.27 28.16 12.87
CA ASN A 585 0.04 26.92 12.16
C ASN A 585 -0.09 25.68 13.06
N LEU A 586 0.37 25.73 14.32
CA LEU A 586 0.20 24.63 15.28
C LEU A 586 -1.26 24.43 15.72
N LEU A 587 -2.03 25.51 15.88
CA LEU A 587 -3.47 25.43 16.10
C LEU A 587 -4.15 24.76 14.91
N SER A 588 -3.79 25.16 13.69
CA SER A 588 -4.31 24.59 12.45
C SER A 588 -4.02 23.10 12.32
N VAL A 589 -2.86 22.62 12.77
CA VAL A 589 -2.55 21.18 12.84
C VAL A 589 -3.62 20.40 13.62
N VAL A 590 -4.00 20.89 14.80
CA VAL A 590 -4.99 20.23 15.66
C VAL A 590 -6.40 20.36 15.09
N ILE A 591 -6.78 21.55 14.62
CA ILE A 591 -8.10 21.83 14.04
C ILE A 591 -8.34 21.04 12.77
N MET A 592 -7.33 20.93 11.90
CA MET A 592 -7.42 20.09 10.71
C MET A 592 -7.51 18.61 11.08
N ALA A 593 -6.77 18.14 12.10
CA ALA A 593 -6.89 16.77 12.59
C ALA A 593 -8.32 16.48 13.08
N ALA A 594 -8.92 17.40 13.84
CA ALA A 594 -10.31 17.32 14.27
C ALA A 594 -11.31 17.39 13.09
N GLY A 595 -11.12 18.31 12.14
CA GLY A 595 -12.04 18.51 11.02
C GLY A 595 -12.00 17.42 9.93
N ARG A 596 -10.87 16.71 9.82
CA ARG A 596 -10.61 15.72 8.76
C ARG A 596 -10.44 14.29 9.26
N HIS A 597 -10.84 13.98 10.50
CA HIS A 597 -10.65 12.63 11.04
C HIS A 597 -11.50 11.56 10.32
N HIS A 598 -12.68 11.91 9.80
CA HIS A 598 -13.50 11.01 8.94
C HIS A 598 -13.07 10.99 7.48
N SER A 599 -12.76 12.15 6.92
CA SER A 599 -12.37 12.32 5.52
C SER A 599 -11.23 13.31 5.42
N ALA A 600 -10.14 12.89 4.76
CA ALA A 600 -8.94 13.69 4.57
C ALA A 600 -9.17 14.96 3.71
N TRP A 601 -10.31 15.05 3.02
CA TRP A 601 -10.57 16.09 2.00
C TRP A 601 -11.75 17.00 2.37
N THR A 602 -12.14 17.01 3.64
CA THR A 602 -13.17 17.94 4.13
C THR A 602 -12.62 19.37 4.08
N ASN A 603 -13.33 20.29 3.41
CA ASN A 603 -12.89 21.68 3.22
C ASN A 603 -13.35 22.64 4.34
N GLY A 604 -14.30 22.21 5.19
CA GLY A 604 -14.94 23.04 6.21
C GLY A 604 -16.25 23.66 5.72
N TRP A 605 -16.75 24.71 6.39
CA TRP A 605 -17.98 25.41 6.00
C TRP A 605 -17.72 26.64 5.16
N GLN A 606 -18.27 26.65 3.95
CA GLN A 606 -18.26 27.81 3.06
C GLN A 606 -19.48 28.73 3.30
N LEU A 607 -19.42 29.97 2.82
CA LEU A 607 -20.48 30.98 2.95
C LEU A 607 -21.88 30.46 2.55
N SER A 608 -21.97 29.66 1.50
CA SER A 608 -23.22 29.04 1.03
C SER A 608 -23.78 28.00 2.00
N GLU A 609 -22.91 27.24 2.68
CA GLU A 609 -23.31 26.23 3.65
C GLU A 609 -23.71 26.87 4.97
N VAL A 610 -22.96 27.89 5.41
CA VAL A 610 -23.28 28.70 6.59
C VAL A 610 -24.68 29.32 6.47
N ALA A 611 -25.05 29.83 5.29
CA ALA A 611 -26.37 30.41 5.05
C ALA A 611 -27.54 29.41 5.20
N THR A 612 -27.26 28.10 5.14
CA THR A 612 -28.25 27.03 5.25
C THR A 612 -28.20 26.26 6.56
N LYS A 613 -27.14 26.44 7.36
CA LYS A 613 -26.95 25.76 8.64
C LYS A 613 -27.56 26.54 9.80
N GLN A 614 -28.21 25.82 10.71
CA GLN A 614 -28.66 26.34 12.01
C GLN A 614 -27.47 26.45 12.97
N SER A 615 -27.68 27.10 14.12
CA SER A 615 -26.73 27.20 15.23
C SER A 615 -26.28 25.82 15.75
N ILE A 616 -25.06 25.74 16.28
CA ILE A 616 -24.59 24.58 17.04
C ILE A 616 -25.14 24.71 18.46
N ARG A 617 -26.09 23.85 18.83
CA ARG A 617 -26.62 23.79 20.19
C ARG A 617 -25.97 22.64 20.96
N LEU A 618 -25.20 22.97 21.99
CA LEU A 618 -24.57 22.00 22.88
C LEU A 618 -25.59 21.41 23.85
N HIS A 619 -25.45 20.13 24.17
CA HIS A 619 -26.22 19.48 25.22
C HIS A 619 -25.90 20.12 26.59
N PRO A 620 -26.86 20.27 27.53
CA PRO A 620 -26.64 20.90 28.84
C PRO A 620 -25.51 20.28 29.69
N GLN A 621 -25.13 19.03 29.40
CA GLN A 621 -24.06 18.30 30.08
C GLN A 621 -22.71 18.36 29.34
N ALA A 622 -22.61 19.07 28.22
CA ALA A 622 -21.39 19.14 27.40
C ALA A 622 -20.19 19.64 28.20
N ASN A 623 -20.34 20.76 28.92
CA ASN A 623 -19.29 21.32 29.78
C ASN A 623 -18.82 20.36 30.88
N GLN A 624 -19.73 19.54 31.43
CA GLN A 624 -19.36 18.53 32.41
C GLN A 624 -18.56 17.38 31.77
N ALA A 625 -18.93 16.97 30.55
CA ALA A 625 -18.24 15.90 29.83
C ALA A 625 -16.83 16.33 29.39
N VAL A 626 -16.67 17.56 28.85
CA VAL A 626 -15.36 18.11 28.48
C VAL A 626 -14.46 18.25 29.71
N ALA A 627 -14.97 18.81 30.81
CA ALA A 627 -14.20 18.97 32.04
C ALA A 627 -13.74 17.61 32.61
N LYS A 628 -14.60 16.60 32.62
CA LYS A 628 -14.24 15.24 33.05
C LYS A 628 -13.18 14.62 32.15
N SER A 629 -13.30 14.79 30.84
CA SER A 629 -12.34 14.27 29.86
C SER A 629 -10.98 14.94 30.02
N TRP A 630 -10.95 16.27 30.14
CA TRP A 630 -9.73 17.04 30.42
C TRP A 630 -9.00 16.51 31.65
N THR A 631 -9.68 16.44 32.79
CA THR A 631 -9.06 15.98 34.04
C THR A 631 -8.58 14.53 33.95
N ALA A 632 -9.38 13.64 33.33
CA ALA A 632 -9.04 12.23 33.23
C ALA A 632 -7.79 11.99 32.36
N LEU A 633 -7.68 12.69 31.23
CA LEU A 633 -6.57 12.54 30.30
C LEU A 633 -5.32 13.29 30.82
N LEU A 634 -5.48 14.51 31.36
CA LEU A 634 -4.37 15.31 31.89
C LEU A 634 -3.63 14.60 33.03
N ASN A 635 -4.34 13.89 33.91
CA ASN A 635 -3.74 13.10 34.99
C ASN A 635 -2.85 11.93 34.50
N LYS A 636 -3.00 11.54 33.22
CA LYS A 636 -2.22 10.49 32.58
C LYS A 636 -1.20 11.04 31.58
N LEU A 637 -1.10 12.36 31.44
CA LEU A 637 -0.15 13.02 30.57
C LEU A 637 1.14 13.33 31.35
N ASN A 638 2.21 12.61 31.05
CA ASN A 638 3.50 12.75 31.75
C ASN A 638 4.41 13.73 31.00
N LEU A 639 4.28 15.03 31.30
CA LEU A 639 5.12 16.08 30.72
C LEU A 639 6.37 16.36 31.59
N PRO A 640 7.45 16.90 30.99
CA PRO A 640 8.57 17.46 31.75
C PRO A 640 8.10 18.54 32.72
N SER A 641 8.76 18.69 33.87
CA SER A 641 8.37 19.67 34.90
C SER A 641 8.43 21.14 34.43
N SER A 642 9.12 21.41 33.32
CA SER A 642 9.19 22.74 32.70
C SER A 642 7.92 23.10 31.91
N ILE A 643 7.13 22.10 31.49
CA ILE A 643 5.93 22.27 30.66
C ILE A 643 4.69 21.98 31.50
N ALA A 644 3.78 22.94 31.59
CA ALA A 644 2.52 22.78 32.32
C ALA A 644 1.34 23.29 31.48
N LEU A 645 0.31 22.45 31.33
CA LEU A 645 -1.00 22.84 30.81
C LEU A 645 -1.89 23.40 31.94
N PRO A 646 -2.92 24.21 31.63
CA PRO A 646 -3.80 24.76 32.64
C PRO A 646 -4.48 23.67 33.48
N SER A 647 -4.38 23.77 34.80
CA SER A 647 -5.00 22.82 35.72
C SER A 647 -6.52 22.95 35.80
N LYS A 648 -7.06 24.11 35.42
CA LYS A 648 -8.51 24.36 35.38
C LYS A 648 -9.12 23.78 34.10
N PRO A 649 -10.19 22.96 34.21
CA PRO A 649 -10.88 22.43 33.05
C PRO A 649 -11.53 23.54 32.23
N PHE A 650 -11.55 23.34 30.91
CA PHE A 650 -12.24 24.21 29.97
C PHE A 650 -13.76 24.14 30.12
N HIS A 651 -14.40 25.29 29.93
CA HIS A 651 -15.85 25.42 29.81
C HIS A 651 -16.16 26.31 28.61
N PHE A 652 -17.02 25.83 27.72
CA PHE A 652 -17.62 26.63 26.67
C PHE A 652 -18.36 27.83 27.26
N ASN A 653 -18.11 29.00 26.68
CA ASN A 653 -18.72 30.25 27.11
C ASN A 653 -20.20 30.35 26.72
N GLN A 654 -20.63 29.60 25.71
CA GLN A 654 -21.98 29.62 25.18
C GLN A 654 -22.56 28.20 25.09
N THR A 655 -23.88 28.10 25.04
CA THR A 655 -24.58 26.82 24.81
C THR A 655 -25.15 26.72 23.40
N GLU A 656 -25.20 27.85 22.69
CA GLU A 656 -25.67 27.96 21.32
C GLU A 656 -24.70 28.87 20.57
N TYR A 657 -24.12 28.38 19.49
CA TYR A 657 -23.14 29.09 18.67
C TYR A 657 -23.71 29.34 17.29
N GLU A 658 -23.61 30.58 16.80
CA GLU A 658 -23.86 30.88 15.40
C GLU A 658 -22.74 30.29 14.54
N VAL A 659 -23.12 29.50 13.54
CA VAL A 659 -22.17 28.85 12.65
C VAL A 659 -21.45 29.90 11.80
N GLY A 660 -20.12 29.87 11.81
CA GLY A 660 -19.28 30.73 10.99
C GLY A 660 -18.56 29.98 9.86
N VAL A 661 -17.96 30.74 8.94
CA VAL A 661 -17.05 30.16 7.94
C VAL A 661 -15.91 29.46 8.67
N THR A 662 -15.68 28.19 8.34
CA THR A 662 -14.61 27.37 8.92
C THR A 662 -13.75 26.86 7.79
N ARG A 663 -12.47 27.25 7.75
CA ARG A 663 -11.52 26.76 6.75
C ARG A 663 -10.70 25.63 7.34
N LEU A 664 -10.58 24.53 6.60
CA LEU A 664 -9.67 23.42 6.93
C LEU A 664 -8.47 23.35 5.96
N ASP A 665 -8.37 24.27 5.01
CA ASP A 665 -7.19 24.53 4.20
C ASP A 665 -6.47 25.75 4.79
N CYS A 666 -5.77 25.52 5.90
CA CYS A 666 -5.13 26.57 6.69
C CYS A 666 -3.69 26.87 6.28
N PHE A 667 -3.04 25.97 5.55
CA PHE A 667 -1.62 26.07 5.21
C PHE A 667 -1.42 26.61 3.80
N GLU A 668 -0.48 27.53 3.65
CA GLU A 668 0.02 27.99 2.36
C GLU A 668 1.09 27.02 1.82
N PRO A 669 1.51 27.12 0.53
CA PRO A 669 2.52 26.22 -0.05
C PRO A 669 3.87 26.22 0.68
N ASP A 670 4.19 27.32 1.37
CA ASP A 670 5.44 27.46 2.13
C ASP A 670 5.36 26.81 3.53
N ASP A 671 4.18 26.38 3.99
CA ASP A 671 3.95 25.72 5.30
C ASP A 671 4.06 24.18 5.23
N LEU A 672 4.85 23.64 4.30
CA LEU A 672 4.92 22.21 4.03
C LEU A 672 5.26 21.37 5.28
N GLU A 673 6.12 21.89 6.15
CA GLU A 673 6.50 21.24 7.40
C GLU A 673 5.31 21.09 8.36
N TYR A 674 4.45 22.10 8.49
CA TYR A 674 3.24 22.02 9.32
C TYR A 674 2.19 21.08 8.72
N GLN A 675 2.09 21.02 7.38
CA GLN A 675 1.26 20.03 6.70
C GLN A 675 1.72 18.59 6.99
N GLN A 676 3.03 18.35 6.99
CA GLN A 676 3.61 17.05 7.35
C GLN A 676 3.40 16.72 8.84
N LEU A 677 3.51 17.72 9.71
CA LEU A 677 3.19 17.57 11.13
C LEU A 677 1.72 17.20 11.35
N TYR A 678 0.79 17.87 10.64
CA TYR A 678 -0.62 17.49 10.60
C TYR A 678 -0.82 16.02 10.22
N ALA A 679 -0.14 15.54 9.18
CA ALA A 679 -0.24 14.14 8.75
C ALA A 679 0.18 13.15 9.86
N LEU A 680 1.20 13.49 10.65
CA LEU A 680 1.62 12.69 11.80
C LEU A 680 0.60 12.73 12.94
N VAL A 681 0.07 13.91 13.27
CA VAL A 681 -0.93 14.08 14.34
C VAL A 681 -2.23 13.37 14.00
N VAL A 682 -2.77 13.55 12.78
CA VAL A 682 -4.00 12.86 12.37
C VAL A 682 -3.80 11.35 12.26
N ARG A 683 -2.59 10.88 11.93
CA ARG A 683 -2.25 9.45 11.96
C ARG A 683 -2.30 8.91 13.38
N ALA A 684 -1.71 9.60 14.35
CA ALA A 684 -1.77 9.22 15.76
C ALA A 684 -3.23 9.21 16.26
N LEU A 685 -4.00 10.26 15.97
CA LEU A 685 -5.43 10.35 16.30
C LEU A 685 -6.22 9.14 15.78
N ARG A 686 -6.09 8.82 14.48
CA ARG A 686 -6.81 7.70 13.86
C ARG A 686 -6.36 6.34 14.37
N LEU A 687 -5.09 6.18 14.76
CA LEU A 687 -4.60 4.96 15.39
C LEU A 687 -5.23 4.79 16.79
N CYS A 688 -5.27 5.85 17.59
CA CYS A 688 -5.94 5.82 18.90
C CYS A 688 -7.43 5.50 18.76
N ASP A 689 -8.14 6.18 17.85
CA ASP A 689 -9.57 5.99 17.61
C ASP A 689 -9.88 4.55 17.17
N SER A 690 -9.27 4.09 16.07
CA SER A 690 -9.50 2.76 15.53
C SER A 690 -9.15 1.61 16.49
N ARG A 691 -8.10 1.76 17.30
CA ARG A 691 -7.73 0.76 18.32
C ARG A 691 -8.65 0.80 19.53
N SER A 692 -9.17 1.97 19.90
CA SER A 692 -10.02 2.14 21.08
C SER A 692 -11.35 1.41 20.93
N VAL A 693 -11.96 1.47 19.74
CA VAL A 693 -13.23 0.78 19.42
C VAL A 693 -13.09 -0.75 19.51
N GLN A 694 -11.87 -1.27 19.35
CA GLN A 694 -11.62 -2.70 19.43
C GLN A 694 -11.56 -3.21 20.88
N ILE A 695 -11.43 -2.31 21.88
CA ILE A 695 -11.32 -2.66 23.31
C ILE A 695 -12.63 -3.24 23.78
N ASN A 696 -12.66 -4.59 23.83
CA ASN A 696 -13.68 -5.36 24.53
C ASN A 696 -13.94 -4.68 25.87
N HIS A 697 -15.11 -4.09 25.99
CA HIS A 697 -15.59 -3.56 27.26
C HIS A 697 -15.78 -4.77 28.19
N PRO A 698 -15.05 -4.85 29.32
CA PRO A 698 -15.21 -5.93 30.27
C PRO A 698 -16.59 -5.94 30.94
#